data_AF-E3RPH4-F1
#
_entry.id   AF-E3RPH4-F1
#
_cell.length_a   1.000
_cell.length_b   1.000
_cell.length_c   1.000
_cell.angle_alpha   90.00
_cell.angle_beta   90.00
_cell.angle_gamma   90.00
#
_symmetry.space_group_name_H-M   'P 1'
#
loop_
_entity.id
_entity.type
_entity.pdbx_description
1 polymer ?
#
loop_
_entity_poly.entity_id
_entity_poly.type
_entity_poly.pdbx_seq_one_letter_code
_entity_poly.pdbx_strand_id
1 'polypeptide(L)'
;MSSQTIQQMESARSLALGDGRYYPTIIPGVLPIIGYSEDQSVDIQRWGADFLAEAFASPTWPQEIKQNNAPSVLATLKAYLDNVDDKSVIKSSIQAAASVYPLVYKHTVSDPSDAQKWQLMAGIKSNILRRMDTAAPGVRICCVKFLQQVVLVQTPGIADPRRADHNDISLSLVPRDHPLIPYASLEAEGHGLLDRLLDIIHGDHSDGLLVTATLNSLGMLIHRRPNAANKIMNSVFNFNPLKLANSPMTPKNKVIMKSIERTTRALLVNIMKRNPENPVNGRIQQFLERMHRTRVEVFDESNRKRPAPTEPTDGLDQAKRQRLVAEPPSRTPSVQPLPPGEVSWRQLYTLNSEGSTANFDVQNFRDPEQLLRIVIPVLQSVNPLKLEQAINAVRARYQILRQTVASQPQRPPTAPAAEDEEEYEPDFEPEDAEQIINKIDGIPSNPFASQSGPSTTLAPYKLPEAPPLSEQDVQKYGDMTVQRAFGMLSSVDETQKSRTNKGGFNRLAAIDYTRDAWVTILSRLATRASAGLDDPEEGIKDEYAVKSAKGNTKLSDAVRDGLYQYIMYDWKKRIDVAISWLNEEWYNDMILSQAAEDSATNGSSNGHTTSKPTKGNYHRCALRLIDGILPYIEHTDKILLRFLSEVPTIDYSILVRLKKMAEDPERIDLACNALHYLYMFRPPVRKIVVDILAEMWMENDRAKPSARKLLIRWRPEVLGEERVATPVVKSEGGGDTQMVKESANGALEVKAAS
;
A
#
# COMPACT_ATOMS: atom_id res chain seq x y z
N MET A 1 31.43 15.83 -32.20
CA MET A 1 32.09 14.50 -32.24
C MET A 1 31.39 13.52 -31.31
N SER A 2 31.37 13.79 -29.99
CA SER A 2 30.73 12.97 -28.94
C SER A 2 29.49 12.15 -29.38
N SER A 3 28.45 12.77 -29.94
CA SER A 3 27.21 12.07 -30.31
C SER A 3 27.40 10.93 -31.33
N GLN A 4 28.31 11.07 -32.30
CA GLN A 4 28.63 10.00 -33.26
C GLN A 4 29.44 8.89 -32.61
N THR A 5 30.38 9.25 -31.73
CA THR A 5 31.17 8.30 -30.94
C THR A 5 30.27 7.47 -30.02
N ILE A 6 29.30 8.12 -29.35
CA ILE A 6 28.30 7.46 -28.49
C ILE A 6 27.39 6.54 -29.31
N GLN A 7 26.94 6.93 -30.51
CA GLN A 7 26.17 6.04 -31.39
C GLN A 7 26.96 4.79 -31.82
N GLN A 8 28.25 4.94 -32.16
CA GLN A 8 29.13 3.82 -32.48
C GLN A 8 29.32 2.89 -31.26
N MET A 9 29.56 3.47 -30.08
CA MET A 9 29.72 2.73 -28.82
C MET A 9 28.44 1.98 -28.45
N GLU A 10 27.26 2.60 -28.56
CA GLU A 10 25.97 1.94 -28.30
C GLU A 10 25.71 0.78 -29.27
N SER A 11 26.14 0.88 -30.53
CA SER A 11 26.07 -0.25 -31.47
C SER A 11 26.99 -1.42 -31.07
N ALA A 12 28.16 -1.13 -30.47
CA ALA A 12 29.04 -2.17 -29.92
C ALA A 12 28.46 -2.80 -28.63
N ARG A 13 27.83 -2.00 -27.77
CA ARG A 13 27.12 -2.49 -26.57
C ARG A 13 25.93 -3.38 -26.92
N SER A 14 25.13 -3.02 -27.93
CA SER A 14 24.03 -3.88 -28.37
C SER A 14 24.52 -5.23 -28.93
N LEU A 15 25.63 -5.24 -29.67
CA LEU A 15 26.28 -6.46 -30.15
C LEU A 15 26.82 -7.34 -28.99
N ALA A 16 27.47 -6.72 -28.00
CA ALA A 16 28.01 -7.41 -26.83
C ALA A 16 26.93 -7.97 -25.89
N LEU A 17 25.82 -7.24 -25.71
CA LEU A 17 24.65 -7.72 -24.96
C LEU A 17 23.93 -8.86 -25.70
N GLY A 18 23.93 -8.84 -27.04
CA GLY A 18 23.34 -9.89 -27.88
C GLY A 18 24.09 -11.22 -27.85
N ASP A 19 25.43 -11.22 -27.95
CA ASP A 19 26.27 -12.41 -27.81
C ASP A 19 27.52 -12.14 -26.96
N GLY A 20 27.63 -12.88 -25.86
CA GLY A 20 28.75 -12.78 -24.91
C GLY A 20 30.12 -13.17 -25.48
N ARG A 21 30.19 -13.69 -26.70
CA ARG A 21 31.44 -13.94 -27.44
C ARG A 21 32.15 -12.66 -27.87
N TYR A 22 31.48 -11.52 -27.98
CA TYR A 22 32.09 -10.28 -28.48
C TYR A 22 32.80 -9.43 -27.41
N TYR A 23 32.50 -9.59 -26.11
CA TYR A 23 33.14 -8.82 -25.03
C TYR A 23 34.68 -8.82 -25.05
N PRO A 24 35.39 -9.95 -25.29
CA PRO A 24 36.86 -9.98 -25.30
C PRO A 24 37.49 -9.14 -26.42
N THR A 25 36.75 -8.83 -27.48
CA THR A 25 37.20 -7.96 -28.57
C THR A 25 36.76 -6.51 -28.34
N ILE A 26 35.52 -6.33 -27.86
CA ILE A 26 34.93 -4.99 -27.68
C ILE A 26 35.53 -4.26 -26.48
N ILE A 27 35.76 -4.92 -25.34
CA ILE A 27 36.30 -4.27 -24.15
C ILE A 27 37.69 -3.65 -24.40
N PRO A 28 38.68 -4.35 -24.99
CA PRO A 28 39.97 -3.74 -25.34
C PRO A 28 39.88 -2.58 -26.35
N GLY A 29 38.92 -2.61 -27.28
CA GLY A 29 38.70 -1.52 -28.24
C GLY A 29 38.02 -0.29 -27.65
N VAL A 30 37.12 -0.49 -26.67
CA VAL A 30 36.36 0.56 -26.00
C VAL A 30 37.14 1.21 -24.86
N LEU A 31 37.97 0.46 -24.13
CA LEU A 31 38.72 0.95 -22.96
C LEU A 31 39.53 2.24 -23.20
N PRO A 32 40.27 2.42 -24.31
CA PRO A 32 40.98 3.67 -24.59
C PRO A 32 40.06 4.86 -24.86
N ILE A 33 38.82 4.61 -25.30
CA ILE A 33 37.83 5.66 -25.60
C ILE A 33 37.12 6.12 -24.33
N ILE A 34 36.82 5.20 -23.41
CA ILE A 34 36.14 5.50 -22.14
C ILE A 34 37.11 5.83 -20.99
N GLY A 35 38.42 5.71 -21.20
CA GLY A 35 39.43 6.09 -20.21
C GLY A 35 39.25 7.54 -19.74
N TYR A 36 39.41 7.77 -18.44
CA TYR A 36 39.26 9.10 -17.84
C TYR A 36 40.25 10.11 -18.46
N SER A 37 39.72 11.27 -18.83
CA SER A 37 40.47 12.47 -19.18
C SER A 37 39.68 13.70 -18.73
N GLU A 38 40.37 14.77 -18.36
CA GLU A 38 39.76 16.02 -17.85
C GLU A 38 38.87 16.71 -18.91
N ASP A 39 39.26 16.65 -20.19
CA ASP A 39 38.52 17.23 -21.33
C ASP A 39 37.34 16.36 -21.83
N GLN A 40 37.08 15.20 -21.22
CA GLN A 40 36.09 14.23 -21.71
C GLN A 40 34.67 14.56 -21.20
N SER A 41 33.66 14.50 -22.09
CA SER A 41 32.26 14.66 -21.65
C SER A 41 31.87 13.59 -20.62
N VAL A 42 31.18 14.04 -19.57
CA VAL A 42 30.55 13.20 -18.54
C VAL A 42 29.65 12.13 -19.16
N ASP A 43 29.05 12.36 -20.33
CA ASP A 43 28.21 11.37 -21.02
C ASP A 43 29.00 10.13 -21.45
N ILE A 44 30.26 10.30 -21.87
CA ILE A 44 31.16 9.21 -22.26
C ILE A 44 31.63 8.45 -21.01
N GLN A 45 31.89 9.17 -19.91
CA GLN A 45 32.24 8.58 -18.61
C GLN A 45 31.08 7.75 -18.03
N ARG A 46 29.84 8.27 -18.12
CA ARG A 46 28.61 7.59 -17.71
C ARG A 46 28.40 6.32 -18.52
N TRP A 47 28.39 6.45 -19.85
CA TRP A 47 28.28 5.32 -20.76
C TRP A 47 29.35 4.26 -20.48
N GLY A 48 30.61 4.68 -20.28
CA GLY A 48 31.73 3.77 -19.97
C GLY A 48 31.56 3.01 -18.67
N ALA A 49 31.17 3.70 -17.59
CA ALA A 49 30.91 3.07 -16.30
C ALA A 49 29.69 2.13 -16.34
N ASP A 50 28.63 2.50 -17.05
CA ASP A 50 27.41 1.69 -17.23
C ASP A 50 27.71 0.43 -18.06
N PHE A 51 28.40 0.57 -19.20
CA PHE A 51 28.81 -0.54 -20.04
C PHE A 51 29.72 -1.53 -19.29
N LEU A 52 30.68 -1.04 -18.49
CA LEU A 52 31.53 -1.89 -17.66
C LEU A 52 30.73 -2.62 -16.56
N ALA A 53 29.73 -1.97 -15.96
CA ALA A 53 28.86 -2.60 -14.97
C ALA A 53 28.02 -3.73 -15.60
N GLU A 54 27.41 -3.47 -16.75
CA GLU A 54 26.60 -4.43 -17.50
C GLU A 54 27.43 -5.61 -18.02
N ALA A 55 28.57 -5.35 -18.66
CA ALA A 55 29.43 -6.38 -19.24
C ALA A 55 29.85 -7.43 -18.19
N PHE A 56 30.40 -6.98 -17.06
CA PHE A 56 30.83 -7.91 -16.00
C PHE A 56 29.67 -8.51 -15.22
N ALA A 57 28.48 -7.89 -15.21
CA ALA A 57 27.26 -8.51 -14.67
C ALA A 57 26.61 -9.55 -15.61
N SER A 58 26.77 -9.43 -16.93
CA SER A 58 26.00 -10.22 -17.92
C SER A 58 26.20 -11.74 -17.78
N PRO A 59 25.12 -12.55 -17.69
CA PRO A 59 25.24 -14.01 -17.60
C PRO A 59 25.65 -14.66 -18.94
N THR A 60 25.59 -13.95 -20.07
CA THR A 60 25.92 -14.52 -21.40
C THR A 60 27.41 -14.68 -21.66
N TRP A 61 28.27 -14.05 -20.85
CA TRP A 61 29.73 -14.04 -21.04
C TRP A 61 30.40 -14.99 -20.01
N PRO A 62 31.07 -16.08 -20.45
CA PRO A 62 31.59 -17.12 -19.55
C PRO A 62 32.60 -16.63 -18.50
N GLN A 63 32.51 -17.19 -17.29
CA GLN A 63 33.25 -16.74 -16.10
C GLN A 63 34.78 -16.82 -16.25
N GLU A 64 35.31 -17.80 -16.99
CA GLU A 64 36.75 -17.94 -17.27
C GLU A 64 37.26 -16.84 -18.22
N ILE A 65 36.48 -16.55 -19.28
CA ILE A 65 36.82 -15.50 -20.25
C ILE A 65 36.69 -14.13 -19.57
N LYS A 66 35.71 -13.95 -18.69
CA LYS A 66 35.61 -12.79 -17.77
C LYS A 66 36.84 -12.67 -16.87
N GLN A 67 37.31 -13.77 -16.26
CA GLN A 67 38.48 -13.76 -15.37
C GLN A 67 39.73 -13.22 -16.09
N ASN A 68 39.94 -13.58 -17.36
CA ASN A 68 41.08 -13.10 -18.15
C ASN A 68 40.98 -11.61 -18.53
N ASN A 69 39.76 -11.07 -18.65
CA ASN A 69 39.52 -9.66 -19.01
C ASN A 69 39.33 -8.73 -17.79
N ALA A 70 38.93 -9.27 -16.63
CA ALA A 70 38.68 -8.50 -15.41
C ALA A 70 39.84 -7.59 -14.96
N PRO A 71 41.13 -7.93 -15.17
CA PRO A 71 42.22 -7.03 -14.85
C PRO A 71 42.34 -5.77 -15.72
N SER A 72 41.95 -5.81 -16.99
CA SER A 72 42.23 -4.70 -17.93
C SER A 72 41.43 -3.44 -17.61
N VAL A 73 40.28 -3.58 -16.95
CA VAL A 73 39.38 -2.47 -16.61
C VAL A 73 39.73 -1.77 -15.29
N LEU A 74 40.69 -2.31 -14.51
CA LEU A 74 41.02 -1.81 -13.17
C LEU A 74 41.57 -0.39 -13.16
N ALA A 75 42.38 -0.03 -14.17
CA ALA A 75 42.89 1.34 -14.29
C ALA A 75 41.75 2.34 -14.50
N THR A 76 40.82 2.04 -15.41
CA THR A 76 39.64 2.88 -15.69
C THR A 76 38.71 2.99 -14.48
N LEU A 77 38.37 1.87 -13.84
CA LEU A 77 37.53 1.87 -12.64
C LEU A 77 38.17 2.64 -11.48
N LYS A 78 39.49 2.57 -11.29
CA LYS A 78 40.19 3.38 -10.30
C LYS A 78 40.16 4.86 -10.65
N ALA A 79 40.46 5.23 -11.90
CA ALA A 79 40.47 6.62 -12.35
C ALA A 79 39.08 7.28 -12.22
N TYR A 80 38.00 6.57 -12.57
CA TYR A 80 36.63 7.04 -12.32
C TYR A 80 36.36 7.24 -10.82
N LEU A 81 36.76 6.30 -9.96
CA LEU A 81 36.49 6.39 -8.51
C LEU A 81 37.34 7.45 -7.80
N ASP A 82 38.52 7.80 -8.32
CA ASP A 82 39.39 8.82 -7.75
C ASP A 82 39.08 10.24 -8.29
N ASN A 83 38.75 10.36 -9.59
CA ASN A 83 38.75 11.65 -10.30
C ASN A 83 37.37 12.12 -10.81
N VAL A 84 36.29 11.34 -10.65
CA VAL A 84 34.94 11.71 -11.13
C VAL A 84 33.95 11.83 -9.97
N ASP A 85 33.28 12.98 -9.88
CA ASP A 85 32.25 13.26 -8.87
C ASP A 85 30.81 12.94 -9.31
N ASP A 86 30.59 12.59 -10.60
CA ASP A 86 29.26 12.26 -11.09
C ASP A 86 28.69 11.00 -10.40
N LYS A 87 27.51 11.16 -9.81
CA LYS A 87 26.86 10.13 -9.00
C LYS A 87 26.46 8.90 -9.82
N SER A 88 26.29 9.01 -11.13
CA SER A 88 26.04 7.86 -12.02
C SER A 88 27.33 7.08 -12.21
N VAL A 89 28.39 7.74 -12.68
CA VAL A 89 29.73 7.15 -12.88
C VAL A 89 30.22 6.43 -11.62
N ILE A 90 30.09 7.04 -10.45
CA ILE A 90 30.48 6.42 -9.17
C ILE A 90 29.67 5.15 -8.88
N LYS A 91 28.32 5.18 -8.98
CA LYS A 91 27.47 3.99 -8.73
C LYS A 91 27.87 2.84 -9.64
N SER A 92 27.95 3.09 -10.94
CA SER A 92 28.20 2.06 -11.95
C SER A 92 29.64 1.53 -11.85
N SER A 93 30.61 2.38 -11.53
CA SER A 93 31.98 1.94 -11.21
C SER A 93 32.04 1.02 -9.99
N ILE A 94 31.25 1.28 -8.95
CA ILE A 94 31.13 0.38 -7.78
C ILE A 94 30.45 -0.95 -8.15
N GLN A 95 29.43 -0.91 -9.01
CA GLN A 95 28.73 -2.12 -9.48
C GLN A 95 29.64 -2.99 -10.36
N ALA A 96 30.41 -2.38 -11.27
CA ALA A 96 31.45 -3.04 -12.04
C ALA A 96 32.52 -3.65 -11.12
N ALA A 97 33.05 -2.86 -10.16
CA ALA A 97 34.02 -3.35 -9.17
C ALA A 97 33.49 -4.54 -8.34
N ALA A 98 32.18 -4.59 -8.03
CA ALA A 98 31.58 -5.71 -7.30
C ALA A 98 31.58 -7.01 -8.12
N SER A 99 31.34 -6.93 -9.43
CA SER A 99 31.43 -8.07 -10.35
C SER A 99 32.88 -8.47 -10.67
N VAL A 100 33.81 -7.49 -10.67
CA VAL A 100 35.23 -7.68 -11.00
C VAL A 100 36.05 -8.21 -9.81
N TYR A 101 35.69 -7.87 -8.56
CA TYR A 101 36.45 -8.27 -7.35
C TYR A 101 36.71 -9.79 -7.23
N PRO A 102 35.70 -10.69 -7.36
CA PRO A 102 35.94 -12.13 -7.28
C PRO A 102 36.85 -12.65 -8.41
N LEU A 103 36.72 -12.07 -9.62
CA LEU A 103 37.47 -12.47 -10.80
C LEU A 103 38.96 -12.10 -10.68
N VAL A 104 39.24 -10.87 -10.25
CA VAL A 104 40.62 -10.39 -10.02
C VAL A 104 41.26 -11.14 -8.85
N TYR A 105 40.51 -11.41 -7.79
CA TYR A 105 40.98 -12.27 -6.69
C TYR A 105 41.41 -13.66 -7.20
N LYS A 106 40.55 -14.36 -7.96
CA LYS A 106 40.89 -15.68 -8.52
C LYS A 106 42.07 -15.61 -9.51
N HIS A 107 42.22 -14.51 -10.25
CA HIS A 107 43.39 -14.26 -11.09
C HIS A 107 44.68 -14.13 -10.25
N THR A 108 44.71 -13.27 -9.22
CA THR A 108 45.89 -13.10 -8.33
C THR A 108 46.26 -14.37 -7.56
N VAL A 109 45.31 -15.28 -7.30
CA VAL A 109 45.57 -16.61 -6.71
C VAL A 109 46.21 -17.59 -7.72
N SER A 110 45.94 -17.41 -9.00
CA SER A 110 46.51 -18.24 -10.09
C SER A 110 47.83 -17.68 -10.63
N ASP A 111 48.03 -16.37 -10.54
CA ASP A 111 49.24 -15.64 -10.93
C ASP A 111 49.75 -14.80 -9.75
N PRO A 112 50.60 -15.37 -8.89
CA PRO A 112 51.18 -14.67 -7.74
C PRO A 112 52.28 -13.66 -8.11
N SER A 113 52.56 -13.44 -9.41
CA SER A 113 53.57 -12.48 -9.85
C SER A 113 53.00 -11.07 -10.01
N ASP A 114 51.70 -10.94 -10.34
CA ASP A 114 51.08 -9.64 -10.63
C ASP A 114 50.57 -8.92 -9.37
N ALA A 115 51.52 -8.35 -8.64
CA ALA A 115 51.25 -7.48 -7.51
C ALA A 115 50.46 -6.21 -7.90
N GLN A 116 50.60 -5.71 -9.14
CA GLN A 116 50.05 -4.43 -9.58
C GLN A 116 48.52 -4.48 -9.70
N LYS A 117 47.96 -5.53 -10.33
CA LYS A 117 46.51 -5.75 -10.40
C LYS A 117 45.88 -5.81 -9.00
N TRP A 118 46.53 -6.48 -8.06
CA TRP A 118 46.04 -6.61 -6.68
C TRP A 118 46.10 -5.27 -5.92
N GLN A 119 47.17 -4.48 -6.09
CA GLN A 119 47.28 -3.13 -5.54
C GLN A 119 46.22 -2.17 -6.09
N LEU A 120 45.93 -2.23 -7.40
CA LEU A 120 44.84 -1.45 -8.00
C LEU A 120 43.48 -1.81 -7.37
N MET A 121 43.19 -3.11 -7.20
CA MET A 121 41.95 -3.57 -6.56
C MET A 121 41.87 -3.20 -5.07
N ALA A 122 42.99 -3.24 -4.34
CA ALA A 122 43.05 -2.76 -2.95
C ALA A 122 42.78 -1.25 -2.83
N GLY A 123 43.28 -0.46 -3.78
CA GLY A 123 42.99 0.98 -3.90
C GLY A 123 41.51 1.25 -4.18
N ILE A 124 40.90 0.52 -5.13
CA ILE A 124 39.46 0.58 -5.42
C ILE A 124 38.66 0.24 -4.15
N LYS A 125 38.96 -0.89 -3.49
CA LYS A 125 38.29 -1.31 -2.24
C LYS A 125 38.36 -0.22 -1.17
N SER A 126 39.52 0.40 -0.96
CA SER A 126 39.71 1.47 0.02
C SER A 126 38.90 2.74 -0.30
N ASN A 127 38.78 3.11 -1.58
CA ASN A 127 37.97 4.24 -2.04
C ASN A 127 36.47 3.98 -1.76
N ILE A 128 35.95 2.82 -2.16
CA ILE A 128 34.56 2.42 -1.95
C ILE A 128 34.21 2.33 -0.45
N LEU A 129 35.13 1.82 0.38
CA LEU A 129 35.00 1.75 1.83
C LEU A 129 34.95 3.12 2.52
N ARG A 130 35.57 4.16 1.95
CA ARG A 130 35.47 5.55 2.44
C ARG A 130 34.15 6.20 2.03
N ARG A 131 33.67 5.93 0.81
CA ARG A 131 32.38 6.45 0.31
C ARG A 131 31.17 5.85 1.03
N MET A 132 31.29 4.67 1.65
CA MET A 132 30.21 4.02 2.41
C MET A 132 29.67 4.83 3.60
N ASP A 133 30.47 5.69 4.24
CA ASP A 133 30.00 6.49 5.39
C ASP A 133 29.47 7.86 4.98
N THR A 134 30.03 8.45 3.92
CA THR A 134 29.91 9.88 3.60
C THR A 134 29.12 10.20 2.34
N ALA A 135 28.93 9.24 1.42
CA ALA A 135 28.27 9.51 0.14
C ALA A 135 26.73 9.55 0.24
N ALA A 136 26.08 9.98 -0.84
CA ALA A 136 24.61 9.94 -0.94
C ALA A 136 24.08 8.48 -0.86
N PRO A 137 22.85 8.25 -0.34
CA PRO A 137 22.30 6.90 -0.14
C PRO A 137 22.40 5.96 -1.34
N GLY A 138 22.14 6.44 -2.56
CA GLY A 138 22.27 5.65 -3.78
C GLY A 138 23.69 5.10 -4.03
N VAL A 139 24.73 5.85 -3.68
CA VAL A 139 26.13 5.38 -3.74
C VAL A 139 26.41 4.39 -2.61
N ARG A 140 25.93 4.69 -1.38
CA ARG A 140 26.08 3.81 -0.22
C ARG A 140 25.42 2.43 -0.43
N ILE A 141 24.30 2.35 -1.15
CA ILE A 141 23.65 1.10 -1.57
C ILE A 141 24.57 0.28 -2.50
N CYS A 142 25.22 0.92 -3.48
CA CYS A 142 26.22 0.25 -4.31
C CYS A 142 27.42 -0.22 -3.48
N CYS A 143 27.88 0.57 -2.49
CA CYS A 143 28.93 0.14 -1.56
C CYS A 143 28.51 -1.11 -0.74
N VAL A 144 27.26 -1.18 -0.25
CA VAL A 144 26.72 -2.37 0.44
C VAL A 144 26.77 -3.61 -0.47
N LYS A 145 26.41 -3.46 -1.75
CA LYS A 145 26.51 -4.55 -2.74
C LYS A 145 27.96 -4.97 -3.02
N PHE A 146 28.91 -4.02 -3.03
CA PHE A 146 30.34 -4.31 -3.14
C PHE A 146 30.85 -5.07 -1.90
N LEU A 147 30.57 -4.61 -0.68
CA LEU A 147 30.94 -5.32 0.55
C LEU A 147 30.35 -6.73 0.61
N GLN A 148 29.13 -6.96 0.12
CA GLN A 148 28.57 -8.30 0.01
C GLN A 148 29.48 -9.25 -0.81
N GLN A 149 30.05 -8.79 -1.93
CA GLN A 149 30.96 -9.60 -2.75
C GLN A 149 32.34 -9.74 -2.10
N VAL A 150 32.87 -8.68 -1.48
CA VAL A 150 34.14 -8.73 -0.73
C VAL A 150 34.06 -9.73 0.43
N VAL A 151 33.02 -9.66 1.27
CA VAL A 151 32.80 -10.59 2.38
C VAL A 151 32.59 -12.02 1.87
N LEU A 152 31.84 -12.22 0.77
CA LEU A 152 31.65 -13.54 0.16
C LEU A 152 32.98 -14.17 -0.28
N VAL A 153 33.89 -13.38 -0.85
CA VAL A 153 35.21 -13.87 -1.29
C VAL A 153 36.19 -14.03 -0.13
N GLN A 154 36.19 -13.10 0.83
CA GLN A 154 37.15 -13.08 1.95
C GLN A 154 36.79 -13.98 3.14
N THR A 155 35.63 -14.65 3.12
CA THR A 155 35.28 -15.67 4.13
C THR A 155 35.44 -17.08 3.55
N PRO A 156 35.88 -18.07 4.35
CA PRO A 156 35.95 -19.47 3.90
C PRO A 156 34.58 -20.02 3.47
N GLY A 157 34.56 -20.76 2.36
CA GLY A 157 33.39 -21.48 1.86
C GLY A 157 33.06 -22.76 2.66
N ILE A 158 32.31 -23.65 2.03
CA ILE A 158 31.93 -24.94 2.62
C ILE A 158 33.16 -25.85 2.71
N ALA A 159 33.45 -26.39 3.90
CA ALA A 159 34.65 -27.18 4.17
C ALA A 159 34.61 -28.62 3.61
N ASP A 160 33.44 -29.12 3.19
CA ASP A 160 33.29 -30.42 2.51
C ASP A 160 33.44 -30.23 0.98
N PRO A 161 34.53 -30.70 0.34
CA PRO A 161 34.74 -30.53 -1.10
C PRO A 161 33.68 -31.23 -1.97
N ARG A 162 32.94 -32.20 -1.42
CA ARG A 162 31.85 -32.90 -2.13
C ARG A 162 30.56 -32.07 -2.22
N ARG A 163 30.48 -30.96 -1.46
CA ARG A 163 29.34 -30.04 -1.40
C ARG A 163 29.70 -28.61 -1.85
N ALA A 164 30.96 -28.38 -2.24
CA ALA A 164 31.39 -27.10 -2.77
C ALA A 164 30.90 -26.90 -4.21
N ASP A 165 30.27 -25.76 -4.49
CA ASP A 165 30.00 -25.30 -5.85
C ASP A 165 31.34 -24.99 -6.52
N HIS A 166 31.64 -25.65 -7.66
CA HIS A 166 32.92 -25.49 -8.37
C HIS A 166 33.17 -24.06 -8.86
N ASN A 167 32.12 -23.23 -8.97
CA ASN A 167 32.21 -21.82 -9.33
C ASN A 167 32.29 -20.87 -8.12
N ASP A 168 32.31 -21.37 -6.90
CA ASP A 168 32.36 -20.55 -5.68
C ASP A 168 33.77 -20.03 -5.38
N ILE A 169 33.93 -18.71 -5.47
CA ILE A 169 35.20 -18.02 -5.17
C ILE A 169 35.19 -17.64 -3.69
N SER A 170 36.06 -18.28 -2.91
CA SER A 170 36.19 -18.07 -1.46
C SER A 170 37.64 -18.13 -0.99
N LEU A 171 37.90 -17.73 0.25
CA LEU A 171 39.22 -17.78 0.88
C LEU A 171 39.82 -19.20 0.94
N SER A 172 39.01 -20.25 0.81
CA SER A 172 39.48 -21.65 0.73
C SER A 172 40.31 -21.96 -0.53
N LEU A 173 40.30 -21.08 -1.54
CA LEU A 173 41.11 -21.25 -2.76
C LEU A 173 42.58 -20.86 -2.57
N VAL A 174 42.93 -20.19 -1.47
CA VAL A 174 44.25 -19.57 -1.29
C VAL A 174 45.15 -20.41 -0.38
N PRO A 175 46.36 -20.80 -0.83
CA PRO A 175 47.38 -21.38 0.03
C PRO A 175 47.70 -20.46 1.22
N ARG A 176 48.00 -21.03 2.40
CA ARG A 176 48.33 -20.24 3.61
C ARG A 176 49.51 -19.29 3.40
N ASP A 177 50.46 -19.70 2.57
CA ASP A 177 51.75 -19.03 2.33
C ASP A 177 51.76 -18.21 1.02
N HIS A 178 50.59 -17.77 0.52
CA HIS A 178 50.49 -17.05 -0.75
C HIS A 178 51.13 -15.64 -0.71
N PRO A 179 52.12 -15.32 -1.57
CA PRO A 179 53.00 -14.17 -1.38
C PRO A 179 52.31 -12.80 -1.48
N LEU A 180 51.20 -12.70 -2.23
CA LEU A 180 50.44 -11.45 -2.39
C LEU A 180 49.18 -11.37 -1.51
N ILE A 181 48.75 -12.48 -0.89
CA ILE A 181 47.41 -12.58 -0.27
C ILE A 181 47.56 -13.14 1.15
N PRO A 182 47.74 -12.27 2.17
CA PRO A 182 47.89 -12.70 3.57
C PRO A 182 46.58 -13.26 4.13
N TYR A 183 46.41 -14.59 4.07
CA TYR A 183 45.19 -15.34 4.41
C TYR A 183 44.48 -14.80 5.67
N ALA A 184 45.19 -14.76 6.81
CA ALA A 184 44.61 -14.37 8.10
C ALA A 184 44.19 -12.88 8.16
N SER A 185 44.88 -12.00 7.41
CA SER A 185 44.51 -10.58 7.35
C SER A 185 43.27 -10.36 6.49
N LEU A 186 43.10 -11.12 5.40
CA LEU A 186 41.88 -11.09 4.60
C LEU A 186 40.69 -11.73 5.35
N GLU A 187 40.93 -12.81 6.11
CA GLU A 187 39.88 -13.41 6.95
C GLU A 187 39.38 -12.44 8.01
N ALA A 188 40.29 -11.73 8.69
CA ALA A 188 39.95 -10.69 9.66
C ALA A 188 39.23 -9.50 9.00
N GLU A 189 39.67 -9.05 7.83
CA GLU A 189 39.01 -8.00 7.05
C GLU A 189 37.58 -8.42 6.67
N GLY A 190 37.40 -9.63 6.11
CA GLY A 190 36.09 -10.16 5.72
C GLY A 190 35.10 -10.24 6.88
N HIS A 191 35.56 -10.59 8.08
CA HIS A 191 34.72 -10.58 9.28
C HIS A 191 34.40 -9.16 9.78
N GLY A 192 35.36 -8.22 9.73
CA GLY A 192 35.12 -6.82 10.10
C GLY A 192 34.20 -6.07 9.13
N LEU A 193 34.30 -6.39 7.83
CA LEU A 193 33.37 -5.88 6.81
C LEU A 193 31.97 -6.48 6.96
N LEU A 194 31.85 -7.71 7.45
CA LEU A 194 30.57 -8.29 7.82
C LEU A 194 29.94 -7.58 9.03
N ASP A 195 30.74 -7.28 10.07
CA ASP A 195 30.25 -6.50 11.22
C ASP A 195 29.78 -5.11 10.80
N ARG A 196 30.56 -4.40 9.98
CA ARG A 196 30.17 -3.09 9.43
C ARG A 196 28.89 -3.14 8.58
N LEU A 197 28.58 -4.26 7.91
CA LEU A 197 27.28 -4.47 7.27
C LEU A 197 26.17 -4.67 8.30
N LEU A 198 26.41 -5.45 9.36
CA LEU A 198 25.42 -5.72 10.41
C LEU A 198 25.13 -4.47 11.27
N ASP A 199 26.09 -3.56 11.44
CA ASP A 199 25.88 -2.28 12.12
C ASP A 199 24.86 -1.39 11.40
N ILE A 200 24.74 -1.49 10.06
CA ILE A 200 23.74 -0.73 9.29
C ILE A 200 22.32 -1.11 9.70
N ILE A 201 22.05 -2.38 10.03
CA ILE A 201 20.71 -2.77 10.51
C ILE A 201 20.48 -2.35 11.97
N HIS A 202 21.51 -2.25 12.82
CA HIS A 202 21.33 -1.81 14.21
C HIS A 202 21.35 -0.29 14.41
N GLY A 203 21.90 0.46 13.46
CA GLY A 203 22.04 1.92 13.45
C GLY A 203 20.74 2.72 13.27
N ASP A 204 20.81 3.88 12.62
CA ASP A 204 19.62 4.70 12.34
C ASP A 204 18.78 4.08 11.20
N HIS A 205 17.46 4.11 11.36
CA HIS A 205 16.49 3.58 10.40
C HIS A 205 15.82 4.67 9.55
N SER A 206 16.19 5.95 9.73
CA SER A 206 15.71 7.04 8.88
C SER A 206 16.05 6.85 7.39
N ASP A 207 17.18 6.19 7.09
CA ASP A 207 17.54 5.67 5.77
C ASP A 207 17.12 4.19 5.63
N GLY A 208 15.82 3.99 5.45
CA GLY A 208 15.26 2.66 5.19
C GLY A 208 15.76 1.97 3.92
N LEU A 209 16.35 2.71 2.98
CA LEU A 209 16.89 2.13 1.75
C LEU A 209 18.19 1.37 2.04
N LEU A 210 19.06 1.90 2.92
CA LEU A 210 20.27 1.18 3.34
C LEU A 210 19.96 -0.03 4.23
N VAL A 211 19.01 0.07 5.15
CA VAL A 211 18.58 -1.08 5.98
C VAL A 211 18.03 -2.20 5.09
N THR A 212 17.17 -1.88 4.11
CA THR A 212 16.60 -2.89 3.20
C THR A 212 17.60 -3.44 2.17
N ALA A 213 18.49 -2.61 1.61
CA ALA A 213 19.59 -3.07 0.76
C ALA A 213 20.55 -4.03 1.50
N THR A 214 20.81 -3.76 2.78
CA THR A 214 21.62 -4.61 3.65
C THR A 214 20.92 -5.94 3.91
N LEU A 215 19.66 -5.93 4.36
CA LEU A 215 18.87 -7.15 4.58
C LEU A 215 18.80 -8.04 3.33
N ASN A 216 18.57 -7.46 2.14
CA ASN A 216 18.60 -8.18 0.87
C ASN A 216 19.99 -8.78 0.56
N SER A 217 21.06 -8.13 1.00
CA SER A 217 22.43 -8.60 0.81
C SER A 217 22.81 -9.76 1.73
N LEU A 218 22.25 -9.83 2.94
CA LEU A 218 22.54 -10.88 3.93
C LEU A 218 22.13 -12.29 3.46
N GLY A 219 21.06 -12.42 2.67
CA GLY A 219 20.55 -13.74 2.24
C GLY A 219 21.58 -14.60 1.50
N MET A 220 22.35 -14.02 0.58
CA MET A 220 23.40 -14.76 -0.13
C MET A 220 24.55 -15.19 0.78
N LEU A 221 24.90 -14.36 1.78
CA LEU A 221 25.96 -14.66 2.74
C LEU A 221 25.54 -15.81 3.68
N ILE A 222 24.30 -15.78 4.18
CA ILE A 222 23.72 -16.86 4.99
C ILE A 222 23.74 -18.20 4.25
N HIS A 223 23.45 -18.21 2.94
CA HIS A 223 23.42 -19.43 2.14
C HIS A 223 24.80 -19.94 1.69
N ARG A 224 25.72 -19.05 1.30
CA ARG A 224 27.05 -19.46 0.78
C ARG A 224 28.12 -19.58 1.85
N ARG A 225 27.96 -18.96 3.03
CA ARG A 225 29.00 -18.93 4.09
C ARG A 225 28.41 -19.38 5.44
N PRO A 226 28.27 -20.71 5.67
CA PRO A 226 27.70 -21.25 6.91
C PRO A 226 28.37 -20.74 8.20
N ASN A 227 29.69 -20.51 8.15
CA ASN A 227 30.46 -19.98 9.27
C ASN A 227 29.98 -18.58 9.69
N ALA A 228 29.63 -17.72 8.71
CA ALA A 228 29.06 -16.41 8.94
C ALA A 228 27.55 -16.45 9.25
N ALA A 229 26.83 -17.46 8.74
CA ALA A 229 25.37 -17.56 8.82
C ALA A 229 24.84 -17.46 10.25
N ASN A 230 25.46 -18.13 11.23
CA ASN A 230 25.05 -18.07 12.64
C ASN A 230 25.17 -16.66 13.24
N LYS A 231 26.25 -15.93 12.89
CA LYS A 231 26.48 -14.55 13.33
C LYS A 231 25.43 -13.60 12.73
N ILE A 232 25.16 -13.75 11.42
CA ILE A 232 24.15 -12.98 10.70
C ILE A 232 22.75 -13.26 11.27
N MET A 233 22.36 -14.52 11.45
CA MET A 233 21.03 -14.89 11.96
C MET A 233 20.78 -14.36 13.36
N ASN A 234 21.75 -14.49 14.28
CA ASN A 234 21.62 -13.92 15.63
C ASN A 234 21.53 -12.38 15.60
N SER A 235 22.26 -11.72 14.69
CA SER A 235 22.13 -10.27 14.49
C SER A 235 20.73 -9.86 13.99
N VAL A 236 20.18 -10.59 13.01
CA VAL A 236 18.81 -10.38 12.49
C VAL A 236 17.73 -10.69 13.55
N PHE A 237 17.97 -11.65 14.46
CA PHE A 237 17.04 -11.96 15.55
C PHE A 237 17.05 -10.93 16.71
N ASN A 238 18.15 -10.19 16.87
CA ASN A 238 18.28 -9.13 17.89
C ASN A 238 17.90 -7.74 17.35
N PHE A 239 17.83 -7.60 16.03
CA PHE A 239 17.38 -6.40 15.32
C PHE A 239 15.88 -6.14 15.54
N ASN A 240 15.49 -4.87 15.61
CA ASN A 240 14.10 -4.44 15.71
C ASN A 240 13.64 -3.75 14.41
N PRO A 241 12.88 -4.44 13.51
CA PRO A 241 12.34 -3.89 12.28
C PRO A 241 11.40 -2.67 12.46
N LEU A 242 10.92 -2.46 13.69
CA LEU A 242 9.91 -1.46 14.05
C LEU A 242 10.49 -0.32 14.91
N LYS A 243 11.82 -0.12 14.92
CA LYS A 243 12.52 0.90 15.75
C LYS A 243 11.93 2.32 15.60
N LEU A 244 11.47 2.68 14.40
CA LEU A 244 10.82 3.97 14.11
C LEU A 244 9.44 4.16 14.77
N ALA A 245 8.82 3.12 15.35
CA ALA A 245 7.59 3.26 16.12
C ALA A 245 7.75 4.16 17.37
N ASN A 246 8.98 4.31 17.86
CA ASN A 246 9.33 5.22 18.95
C ASN A 246 9.51 6.69 18.49
N SER A 247 9.39 6.96 17.19
CA SER A 247 9.56 8.29 16.59
C SER A 247 8.19 8.87 16.15
N PRO A 248 8.10 10.19 15.86
CA PRO A 248 6.88 10.79 15.33
C PRO A 248 6.36 10.02 14.10
N MET A 249 5.09 9.61 14.14
CA MET A 249 4.55 8.57 13.27
C MET A 249 4.05 9.12 11.92
N THR A 250 4.97 9.78 11.20
CA THR A 250 4.75 10.42 9.90
C THR A 250 4.42 9.42 8.79
N PRO A 251 3.81 9.84 7.66
CA PRO A 251 3.60 8.98 6.50
C PRO A 251 4.91 8.33 6.00
N LYS A 252 6.01 9.09 5.94
CA LYS A 252 7.35 8.60 5.58
C LYS A 252 7.80 7.48 6.53
N ASN A 253 7.71 7.68 7.84
CA ASN A 253 8.13 6.68 8.83
C ASN A 253 7.25 5.42 8.78
N LYS A 254 5.92 5.57 8.57
CA LYS A 254 4.99 4.45 8.34
C LYS A 254 5.38 3.62 7.10
N VAL A 255 5.83 4.24 6.01
CA VAL A 255 6.26 3.55 4.79
C VAL A 255 7.60 2.86 5.00
N ILE A 256 8.60 3.54 5.56
CA ILE A 256 9.92 2.97 5.86
C ILE A 256 9.79 1.73 6.76
N MET A 257 9.05 1.84 7.86
CA MET A 257 8.85 0.75 8.82
C MET A 257 8.16 -0.47 8.17
N LYS A 258 7.16 -0.24 7.30
CA LYS A 258 6.53 -1.31 6.50
C LYS A 258 7.49 -1.96 5.49
N SER A 259 8.36 -1.16 4.87
CA SER A 259 9.36 -1.65 3.92
C SER A 259 10.38 -2.56 4.63
N ILE A 260 10.95 -2.09 5.74
CA ILE A 260 11.87 -2.87 6.58
C ILE A 260 11.21 -4.17 7.07
N GLU A 261 10.01 -4.11 7.66
CA GLU A 261 9.27 -5.32 8.10
C GLU A 261 9.03 -6.32 6.97
N ARG A 262 8.63 -5.85 5.77
CA ARG A 262 8.41 -6.69 4.60
C ARG A 262 9.69 -7.34 4.09
N THR A 263 10.81 -6.60 4.06
CA THR A 263 12.12 -7.13 3.64
C THR A 263 12.68 -8.14 4.65
N THR A 264 12.58 -7.87 5.96
CA THR A 264 12.98 -8.84 7.00
C THR A 264 12.12 -10.10 6.92
N ARG A 265 10.80 -9.97 6.72
CA ARG A 265 9.90 -11.10 6.49
C ARG A 265 10.30 -11.91 5.26
N ALA A 266 10.60 -11.25 4.13
CA ALA A 266 11.00 -11.90 2.90
C ALA A 266 12.33 -12.67 3.04
N LEU A 267 13.35 -12.04 3.66
CA LEU A 267 14.64 -12.69 3.97
C LEU A 267 14.44 -13.97 4.78
N LEU A 268 13.72 -13.87 5.90
CA LEU A 268 13.50 -14.98 6.83
C LEU A 268 12.65 -16.12 6.23
N VAL A 269 11.59 -15.80 5.48
CA VAL A 269 10.77 -16.81 4.78
C VAL A 269 11.56 -17.50 3.67
N ASN A 270 12.42 -16.77 2.94
CA ASN A 270 13.29 -17.37 1.93
C ASN A 270 14.33 -18.33 2.52
N ILE A 271 14.82 -18.05 3.72
CA ILE A 271 15.73 -18.94 4.46
C ILE A 271 15.01 -20.24 4.84
N MET A 272 13.81 -20.14 5.46
CA MET A 272 13.00 -21.32 5.79
C MET A 272 12.67 -22.17 4.56
N LYS A 273 12.18 -21.55 3.47
CA LYS A 273 11.79 -22.25 2.24
C LYS A 273 12.95 -22.98 1.56
N ARG A 274 14.18 -22.49 1.70
CA ARG A 274 15.39 -23.11 1.11
C ARG A 274 15.96 -24.25 1.94
N ASN A 275 15.61 -24.37 3.22
CA ASN A 275 16.06 -25.46 4.08
C ASN A 275 15.01 -25.75 5.17
N PRO A 276 13.93 -26.50 4.85
CA PRO A 276 12.79 -26.70 5.75
C PRO A 276 13.12 -27.42 7.06
N GLU A 277 14.11 -28.32 7.03
CA GLU A 277 14.53 -29.14 8.17
C GLU A 277 15.48 -28.42 9.14
N ASN A 278 15.87 -27.17 8.83
CA ASN A 278 16.84 -26.43 9.65
C ASN A 278 16.26 -26.12 11.05
N PRO A 279 16.92 -26.53 12.16
CA PRO A 279 16.42 -26.31 13.52
C PRO A 279 16.28 -24.82 13.90
N VAL A 280 16.91 -23.90 13.14
CA VAL A 280 16.74 -22.45 13.31
C VAL A 280 15.31 -22.00 12.92
N ASN A 281 14.57 -22.78 12.12
CA ASN A 281 13.25 -22.40 11.60
C ASN A 281 12.21 -22.11 12.70
N GLY A 282 12.27 -22.80 13.85
CA GLY A 282 11.43 -22.48 15.02
C GLY A 282 11.71 -21.09 15.60
N ARG A 283 13.00 -20.69 15.69
CA ARG A 283 13.38 -19.32 16.10
C ARG A 283 12.94 -18.28 15.06
N ILE A 284 12.93 -18.64 13.77
CA ILE A 284 12.42 -17.76 12.70
C ILE A 284 10.92 -17.54 12.85
N GLN A 285 10.12 -18.59 13.04
CA GLN A 285 8.67 -18.47 13.27
C GLN A 285 8.36 -17.57 14.48
N GLN A 286 9.00 -17.83 15.62
CA GLN A 286 8.87 -17.02 16.84
C GLN A 286 9.30 -15.56 16.66
N PHE A 287 10.25 -15.25 15.77
CA PHE A 287 10.60 -13.88 15.44
C PHE A 287 9.54 -13.22 14.54
N LEU A 288 9.10 -13.91 13.49
CA LEU A 288 8.09 -13.42 12.55
C LEU A 288 6.73 -13.17 13.21
N GLU A 289 6.35 -14.00 14.17
CA GLU A 289 5.13 -13.85 14.97
C GLU A 289 5.20 -12.65 15.92
N ARG A 290 6.27 -12.52 16.72
CA ARG A 290 6.50 -11.35 17.59
C ARG A 290 6.51 -10.05 16.78
N MET A 291 7.23 -10.04 15.66
CA MET A 291 7.26 -8.92 14.71
C MET A 291 5.87 -8.60 14.15
N HIS A 292 5.05 -9.61 13.85
CA HIS A 292 3.68 -9.40 13.38
C HIS A 292 2.78 -8.78 14.48
N ARG A 293 2.83 -9.32 15.70
CA ARG A 293 2.01 -8.84 16.82
C ARG A 293 2.33 -7.38 17.17
N THR A 294 3.60 -7.03 17.34
CA THR A 294 4.01 -5.64 17.59
C THR A 294 3.71 -4.71 16.41
N ARG A 295 3.71 -5.22 15.16
CA ARG A 295 3.25 -4.44 14.00
C ARG A 295 1.74 -4.17 14.04
N VAL A 296 0.91 -5.05 14.59
CA VAL A 296 -0.52 -4.76 14.84
C VAL A 296 -0.67 -3.73 15.97
N GLU A 297 -0.03 -3.98 17.13
CA GLU A 297 -0.05 -3.09 18.31
C GLU A 297 0.26 -1.62 17.92
N VAL A 298 1.35 -1.39 17.17
CA VAL A 298 1.81 -0.06 16.73
C VAL A 298 0.83 0.63 15.78
N PHE A 299 0.23 -0.09 14.82
CA PHE A 299 -0.69 0.52 13.85
C PHE A 299 -2.09 0.77 14.43
N ASP A 300 -2.56 -0.05 15.37
CA ASP A 300 -3.86 0.17 16.04
C ASP A 300 -3.80 1.29 17.08
N GLU A 301 -2.71 1.41 17.85
CA GLU A 301 -2.42 2.61 18.65
C GLU A 301 -2.40 3.87 17.79
N SER A 302 -1.75 3.82 16.61
CA SER A 302 -1.69 4.93 15.65
C SER A 302 -3.04 5.34 15.08
N ASN A 303 -4.00 4.41 14.97
CA ASN A 303 -5.34 4.69 14.48
C ASN A 303 -6.27 5.22 15.59
N ARG A 304 -6.05 4.79 16.85
CA ARG A 304 -6.78 5.29 18.03
C ARG A 304 -6.36 6.71 18.42
N LYS A 305 -5.09 7.07 18.22
CA LYS A 305 -4.54 8.41 18.47
C LYS A 305 -4.64 9.32 17.23
N ARG A 306 -5.86 9.65 16.79
CA ARG A 306 -6.05 10.87 15.98
C ARG A 306 -5.65 12.08 16.83
N PRO A 307 -4.79 12.99 16.35
CA PRO A 307 -4.74 14.34 16.91
C PRO A 307 -6.14 14.95 16.82
N ALA A 308 -6.59 15.64 17.88
CA ALA A 308 -7.72 16.54 17.74
C ALA A 308 -7.36 17.64 16.72
N PRO A 309 -8.32 18.19 15.95
CA PRO A 309 -8.05 19.36 15.12
C PRO A 309 -7.52 20.49 16.00
N THR A 310 -6.32 20.97 15.71
CA THR A 310 -5.76 22.14 16.37
C THR A 310 -6.45 23.38 15.82
N GLU A 311 -7.50 23.84 16.51
CA GLU A 311 -8.02 25.19 16.32
C GLU A 311 -6.88 26.21 16.59
N PRO A 312 -6.75 27.28 15.77
CA PRO A 312 -5.69 28.27 15.93
C PRO A 312 -6.02 29.23 17.08
N THR A 313 -5.89 28.75 18.32
CA THR A 313 -6.11 29.55 19.53
C THR A 313 -4.87 30.37 19.89
N ASP A 314 -5.10 31.61 20.32
CA ASP A 314 -4.08 32.67 20.47
C ASP A 314 -2.96 32.35 21.48
N GLY A 315 -1.77 32.92 21.25
CA GLY A 315 -0.47 32.46 21.74
C GLY A 315 -0.09 32.80 23.19
N LEU A 316 -1.05 32.99 24.12
CA LEU A 316 -0.81 33.65 25.41
C LEU A 316 -1.39 32.96 26.67
N ASP A 317 -1.16 31.64 26.90
CA ASP A 317 -1.36 31.09 28.26
C ASP A 317 -0.57 29.80 28.66
N GLN A 318 0.66 29.59 28.13
CA GLN A 318 1.45 28.41 28.54
C GLN A 318 1.95 28.48 29.99
N ALA A 319 2.11 29.68 30.57
CA ALA A 319 2.76 29.88 31.86
C ALA A 319 1.97 29.41 33.10
N LYS A 320 0.63 29.22 33.00
CA LYS A 320 -0.22 28.85 34.14
C LYS A 320 -0.55 27.35 34.27
N ARG A 321 -0.27 26.53 33.26
CA ARG A 321 -0.61 25.09 33.28
C ARG A 321 0.47 24.16 33.86
N GLN A 322 1.60 24.70 34.33
CA GLN A 322 2.76 23.91 34.78
C GLN A 322 2.88 23.72 36.31
N ARG A 323 1.80 23.94 37.07
CA ARG A 323 1.71 23.63 38.52
C ARG A 323 0.40 22.95 38.90
N LEU A 324 0.12 21.80 38.28
CA LEU A 324 -0.83 20.80 38.80
C LEU A 324 -0.49 19.43 38.18
N VAL A 325 0.54 18.79 38.73
CA VAL A 325 0.85 17.39 38.42
C VAL A 325 -0.14 16.51 39.17
N ALA A 326 -1.34 16.35 38.61
CA ALA A 326 -2.22 15.25 38.97
C ALA A 326 -1.70 13.97 38.31
N GLU A 327 -1.64 12.88 39.06
CA GLU A 327 -1.29 11.57 38.51
C GLU A 327 -2.29 11.16 37.42
N PRO A 328 -1.86 10.48 36.34
CA PRO A 328 -2.78 10.04 35.30
C PRO A 328 -3.77 9.04 35.89
N PRO A 329 -5.10 9.23 35.70
CA PRO A 329 -6.09 8.31 36.25
C PRO A 329 -5.85 6.91 35.67
N SER A 330 -5.60 5.94 36.57
CA SER A 330 -5.36 4.56 36.19
C SER A 330 -6.57 4.01 35.43
N ARG A 331 -6.36 3.60 34.18
CA ARG A 331 -7.42 2.99 33.36
C ARG A 331 -7.95 1.77 34.10
N THR A 332 -9.22 1.79 34.48
CA THR A 332 -9.91 0.63 35.04
C THR A 332 -9.80 -0.54 34.06
N PRO A 333 -9.33 -1.73 34.49
CA PRO A 333 -9.36 -2.91 33.64
C PRO A 333 -10.80 -3.20 33.22
N SER A 334 -11.04 -3.38 31.93
CA SER A 334 -12.37 -3.70 31.40
C SER A 334 -12.78 -5.10 31.88
N VAL A 335 -13.60 -5.16 32.93
CA VAL A 335 -14.15 -6.41 33.47
C VAL A 335 -14.97 -7.08 32.37
N GLN A 336 -14.49 -8.21 31.85
CA GLN A 336 -15.23 -8.98 30.86
C GLN A 336 -16.59 -9.41 31.45
N PRO A 337 -17.71 -9.27 30.70
CA PRO A 337 -19.01 -9.71 31.16
C PRO A 337 -19.04 -11.23 31.39
N LEU A 338 -19.93 -11.68 32.26
CA LEU A 338 -20.18 -13.11 32.47
C LEU A 338 -20.93 -13.69 31.26
N PRO A 339 -20.71 -14.97 30.89
CA PRO A 339 -21.48 -15.63 29.84
C PRO A 339 -22.95 -15.80 30.27
N PRO A 340 -23.91 -15.83 29.32
CA PRO A 340 -25.31 -16.10 29.62
C PRO A 340 -25.50 -17.59 29.99
N GLY A 341 -26.10 -17.86 31.15
CA GLY A 341 -26.33 -19.20 31.68
C GLY A 341 -26.08 -19.27 33.19
N GLU A 342 -25.96 -20.47 33.73
CA GLU A 342 -25.58 -20.68 35.13
C GLU A 342 -24.09 -20.36 35.35
N VAL A 343 -23.80 -19.46 36.29
CA VAL A 343 -22.43 -18.96 36.54
C VAL A 343 -21.83 -19.72 37.72
N SER A 344 -20.88 -20.61 37.43
CA SER A 344 -20.12 -21.32 38.48
C SER A 344 -19.21 -20.38 39.27
N TRP A 345 -18.89 -20.74 40.51
CA TRP A 345 -17.92 -20.00 41.34
C TRP A 345 -16.55 -19.83 40.66
N ARG A 346 -16.10 -20.87 39.94
CA ARG A 346 -14.87 -20.84 39.12
C ARG A 346 -14.93 -19.74 38.04
N GLN A 347 -16.08 -19.58 37.38
CA GLN A 347 -16.30 -18.54 36.38
C GLN A 347 -16.33 -17.13 37.00
N LEU A 348 -16.93 -16.98 38.19
CA LEU A 348 -17.07 -15.70 38.89
C LEU A 348 -15.70 -15.08 39.23
N TYR A 349 -14.81 -15.88 39.83
CA TYR A 349 -13.49 -15.45 40.30
C TYR A 349 -12.41 -15.42 39.20
N THR A 350 -12.65 -16.02 38.02
CA THR A 350 -11.68 -15.98 36.91
C THR A 350 -11.73 -14.62 36.20
N LEU A 351 -10.71 -13.79 36.43
CA LEU A 351 -10.57 -12.45 35.82
C LEU A 351 -9.65 -12.41 34.59
N ASN A 352 -8.83 -13.45 34.37
CA ASN A 352 -7.83 -13.48 33.28
C ASN A 352 -8.36 -14.22 32.05
N SER A 353 -8.20 -13.61 30.86
CA SER A 353 -8.74 -14.13 29.60
C SER A 353 -8.05 -15.40 29.06
N GLU A 354 -6.90 -15.79 29.61
CA GLU A 354 -6.10 -16.94 29.16
C GLU A 354 -6.40 -18.24 29.94
N GLY A 355 -7.21 -18.19 31.01
CA GLY A 355 -7.68 -19.37 31.74
C GLY A 355 -6.62 -20.24 32.44
N SER A 356 -5.33 -19.92 32.32
CA SER A 356 -4.20 -20.78 32.74
C SER A 356 -4.24 -21.22 34.20
N THR A 357 -4.58 -20.33 35.13
CA THR A 357 -4.76 -20.65 36.55
C THR A 357 -6.10 -21.32 36.86
N ALA A 358 -7.10 -21.24 35.98
CA ALA A 358 -8.41 -21.80 36.22
C ALA A 358 -8.43 -23.34 36.07
N ASN A 359 -7.49 -23.92 35.32
CA ASN A 359 -7.33 -25.38 35.16
C ASN A 359 -6.45 -26.03 36.25
N PHE A 360 -5.94 -25.25 37.21
CA PHE A 360 -5.08 -25.76 38.26
C PHE A 360 -5.92 -26.31 39.44
N ASP A 361 -5.92 -27.62 39.64
CA ASP A 361 -6.52 -28.22 40.83
C ASP A 361 -5.52 -28.22 42.01
N VAL A 362 -5.94 -27.61 43.12
CA VAL A 362 -5.18 -27.47 44.37
C VAL A 362 -5.09 -28.81 45.12
N GLN A 363 -5.99 -29.76 44.89
CA GLN A 363 -5.94 -31.10 45.49
C GLN A 363 -4.71 -31.93 45.07
N ASN A 364 -3.98 -31.49 44.04
CA ASN A 364 -2.69 -32.09 43.66
C ASN A 364 -1.59 -31.89 44.72
N PHE A 365 -1.72 -30.88 45.60
CA PHE A 365 -0.81 -30.70 46.73
C PHE A 365 -1.14 -31.66 47.87
N ARG A 366 -0.48 -32.82 47.89
CA ARG A 366 -0.61 -33.83 48.96
C ARG A 366 -0.01 -33.40 50.31
N ASP A 367 0.82 -32.35 50.31
CA ASP A 367 1.44 -31.76 51.51
C ASP A 367 0.91 -30.33 51.75
N PRO A 368 0.24 -30.07 52.89
CA PRO A 368 -0.18 -28.72 53.29
C PRO A 368 0.97 -27.74 53.51
N GLU A 369 2.16 -28.19 53.94
CA GLU A 369 3.30 -27.29 54.12
C GLU A 369 3.82 -26.74 52.79
N GLN A 370 3.93 -27.58 51.76
CA GLN A 370 4.29 -27.15 50.41
C GLN A 370 3.36 -26.06 49.88
N LEU A 371 2.05 -26.17 50.12
CA LEU A 371 1.08 -25.14 49.74
C LEU A 371 1.30 -23.82 50.50
N LEU A 372 1.49 -23.87 51.82
CA LEU A 372 1.75 -22.68 52.64
C LEU A 372 3.04 -21.95 52.24
N ARG A 373 4.10 -22.72 51.93
CA ARG A 373 5.40 -22.18 51.44
C ARG A 373 5.29 -21.48 50.07
N ILE A 374 4.25 -21.75 49.28
CA ILE A 374 3.96 -21.07 48.01
C ILE A 374 3.01 -19.87 48.24
N VAL A 375 1.93 -20.08 48.99
CA VAL A 375 0.87 -19.07 49.17
C VAL A 375 1.37 -17.84 49.95
N ILE A 376 2.20 -18.02 50.98
CA ILE A 376 2.66 -16.90 51.81
C ILE A 376 3.56 -15.92 51.01
N PRO A 377 4.61 -16.35 50.27
CA PRO A 377 5.39 -15.45 49.42
C PRO A 377 4.59 -14.83 48.27
N VAL A 378 3.59 -15.54 47.72
CA VAL A 378 2.69 -14.98 46.71
C VAL A 378 1.85 -13.85 47.31
N LEU A 379 1.22 -14.05 48.47
CA LEU A 379 0.46 -12.99 49.15
C LEU A 379 1.33 -11.79 49.54
N GLN A 380 2.59 -12.01 49.92
CA GLN A 380 3.55 -10.94 50.24
C GLN A 380 4.06 -10.17 49.00
N SER A 381 4.00 -10.76 47.80
CA SER A 381 4.44 -10.12 46.55
C SER A 381 3.30 -9.56 45.69
N VAL A 382 2.04 -9.85 46.04
CA VAL A 382 0.85 -9.26 45.40
C VAL A 382 0.73 -7.77 45.75
N ASN A 383 0.67 -6.93 44.72
CA ASN A 383 0.45 -5.49 44.88
C ASN A 383 -0.97 -5.21 45.43
N PRO A 384 -1.12 -4.43 46.54
CA PRO A 384 -2.40 -4.27 47.23
C PRO A 384 -3.45 -3.55 46.38
N LEU A 385 -3.07 -2.55 45.59
CA LEU A 385 -4.00 -1.83 44.71
C LEU A 385 -4.55 -2.74 43.60
N LYS A 386 -3.73 -3.66 43.06
CA LYS A 386 -4.20 -4.67 42.10
C LYS A 386 -5.15 -5.68 42.75
N LEU A 387 -4.89 -6.09 43.98
CA LEU A 387 -5.76 -6.99 44.73
C LEU A 387 -7.11 -6.34 45.04
N GLU A 388 -7.11 -5.07 45.48
CA GLU A 388 -8.34 -4.32 45.72
C GLU A 388 -9.17 -4.12 44.44
N GLN A 389 -8.52 -3.78 43.32
CA GLN A 389 -9.19 -3.71 42.01
C GLN A 389 -9.80 -5.05 41.58
N ALA A 390 -9.11 -6.18 41.81
CA ALA A 390 -9.64 -7.51 41.53
C ALA A 390 -10.84 -7.87 42.42
N ILE A 391 -10.77 -7.58 43.72
CA ILE A 391 -11.88 -7.77 44.67
C ILE A 391 -13.10 -6.95 44.26
N ASN A 392 -12.89 -5.68 43.87
CA ASN A 392 -13.97 -4.81 43.41
C ASN A 392 -14.61 -5.30 42.09
N ALA A 393 -13.81 -5.84 41.16
CA ALA A 393 -14.32 -6.45 39.92
C ALA A 393 -15.18 -7.69 40.18
N VAL A 394 -14.76 -8.59 41.08
CA VAL A 394 -15.55 -9.77 41.47
C VAL A 394 -16.82 -9.36 42.22
N ARG A 395 -16.74 -8.37 43.11
CA ARG A 395 -17.90 -7.82 43.84
C ARG A 395 -18.96 -7.26 42.88
N ALA A 396 -18.55 -6.52 41.85
CA ALA A 396 -19.45 -6.01 40.82
C ALA A 396 -20.12 -7.14 40.02
N ARG A 397 -19.35 -8.14 39.57
CA ARG A 397 -19.90 -9.35 38.91
C ARG A 397 -20.94 -10.07 39.77
N TYR A 398 -20.66 -10.25 41.06
CA TYR A 398 -21.58 -10.90 41.99
C TYR A 398 -22.86 -10.09 42.24
N GLN A 399 -22.75 -8.75 42.33
CA GLN A 399 -23.93 -7.87 42.46
C GLN A 399 -24.84 -7.95 41.24
N ILE A 400 -24.28 -7.96 40.02
CA ILE A 400 -25.04 -8.15 38.78
C ILE A 400 -25.76 -9.50 38.79
N LEU A 401 -25.06 -10.59 39.12
CA LEU A 401 -25.65 -11.93 39.21
C LEU A 401 -26.78 -12.00 40.24
N ARG A 402 -26.64 -11.32 41.38
CA ARG A 402 -27.71 -11.24 42.40
C ARG A 402 -28.93 -10.45 41.91
N GLN A 403 -28.74 -9.43 41.07
CA GLN A 403 -29.82 -8.63 40.48
C GLN A 403 -30.56 -9.41 39.38
N THR A 404 -29.84 -10.17 38.54
CA THR A 404 -30.49 -11.00 37.50
C THR A 404 -31.30 -12.15 38.11
N VAL A 405 -30.78 -12.83 39.14
CA VAL A 405 -31.53 -13.88 39.87
C VAL A 405 -32.76 -13.29 40.57
N ALA A 406 -32.65 -12.12 41.20
CA ALA A 406 -33.79 -11.44 41.84
C ALA A 406 -34.85 -10.91 40.85
N SER A 407 -34.57 -10.93 39.54
CA SER A 407 -35.48 -10.46 38.48
C SER A 407 -36.25 -11.58 37.78
N GLN A 408 -36.05 -12.85 38.16
CA GLN A 408 -36.79 -13.98 37.60
C GLN A 408 -38.09 -14.26 38.39
N PRO A 409 -39.28 -14.27 37.75
CA PRO A 409 -40.52 -14.65 38.43
C PRO A 409 -40.54 -16.15 38.71
N GLN A 410 -40.85 -16.53 39.96
CA GLN A 410 -40.96 -17.93 40.35
C GLN A 410 -42.11 -18.63 39.59
N ARG A 411 -41.81 -19.79 38.99
CA ARG A 411 -42.83 -20.77 38.56
C ARG A 411 -42.89 -21.92 39.58
N PRO A 412 -44.08 -22.48 39.87
CA PRO A 412 -44.23 -23.65 40.73
C PRO A 412 -43.70 -24.92 40.03
N PRO A 413 -43.34 -25.98 40.77
CA PRO A 413 -42.82 -27.22 40.21
C PRO A 413 -43.94 -28.09 39.62
N THR A 414 -43.65 -28.78 38.52
CA THR A 414 -44.46 -29.89 37.98
C THR A 414 -43.58 -31.12 37.78
N ALA A 415 -44.15 -32.29 38.08
CA ALA A 415 -43.48 -33.59 38.02
C ALA A 415 -43.35 -34.12 36.57
N PRO A 416 -42.59 -35.21 36.31
CA PRO A 416 -42.20 -35.60 34.96
C PRO A 416 -43.26 -36.44 34.25
N ALA A 417 -43.15 -36.50 32.92
CA ALA A 417 -43.75 -37.53 32.08
C ALA A 417 -42.78 -37.86 30.92
N ALA A 418 -42.61 -39.16 30.66
CA ALA A 418 -42.21 -39.68 29.36
C ALA A 418 -43.49 -39.75 28.46
N GLU A 419 -43.53 -40.29 27.25
CA GLU A 419 -42.65 -41.22 26.52
C GLU A 419 -42.95 -41.03 25.01
N ASP A 420 -41.99 -41.38 24.14
CA ASP A 420 -42.17 -41.78 22.71
C ASP A 420 -42.74 -40.75 21.68
N GLU A 421 -42.48 -40.86 20.36
CA GLU A 421 -41.80 -41.90 19.56
C GLU A 421 -41.09 -41.30 18.32
N GLU A 422 -39.96 -41.91 17.91
CA GLU A 422 -39.27 -41.98 16.60
C GLU A 422 -39.25 -40.80 15.57
N GLU A 423 -38.03 -40.32 15.25
CA GLU A 423 -37.57 -40.17 13.85
C GLU A 423 -36.07 -40.62 13.77
N TYR A 424 -35.61 -41.07 12.58
CA TYR A 424 -34.52 -42.04 12.40
C TYR A 424 -33.16 -41.43 12.01
N GLU A 425 -32.13 -41.63 12.84
CA GLU A 425 -30.71 -41.47 12.46
C GLU A 425 -30.06 -42.84 12.17
N PRO A 426 -29.50 -43.07 10.96
CA PRO A 426 -28.68 -44.24 10.68
C PRO A 426 -27.19 -43.99 11.01
N ASP A 427 -26.59 -44.87 11.81
CA ASP A 427 -25.14 -44.91 12.05
C ASP A 427 -24.33 -45.04 10.75
N PHE A 428 -23.14 -44.44 10.75
CA PHE A 428 -22.02 -44.93 9.93
C PHE A 428 -20.68 -44.68 10.64
N GLU A 429 -19.93 -45.75 10.88
CA GLU A 429 -18.63 -45.69 11.57
C GLU A 429 -17.55 -45.01 10.67
N PRO A 430 -16.59 -44.29 11.26
CA PRO A 430 -15.54 -43.60 10.49
C PRO A 430 -14.39 -44.54 10.11
N GLU A 431 -14.51 -45.27 9.00
CA GLU A 431 -13.40 -46.07 8.45
C GLU A 431 -12.22 -45.21 7.95
N ASP A 432 -11.05 -45.43 8.55
CA ASP A 432 -9.69 -45.24 8.04
C ASP A 432 -9.42 -44.19 6.94
N ALA A 433 -9.25 -42.93 7.35
CA ALA A 433 -8.63 -41.91 6.50
C ALA A 433 -7.20 -42.28 6.01
N GLU A 434 -6.52 -43.22 6.69
CA GLU A 434 -5.16 -43.66 6.34
C GLU A 434 -5.11 -44.56 5.08
N GLN A 435 -6.21 -45.23 4.72
CA GLN A 435 -6.24 -46.08 3.51
C GLN A 435 -6.38 -45.29 2.20
N ILE A 436 -6.80 -44.02 2.27
CA ILE A 436 -6.91 -43.14 1.09
C ILE A 436 -5.53 -42.59 0.71
N ILE A 437 -4.72 -42.19 1.71
CA ILE A 437 -3.38 -41.63 1.49
C ILE A 437 -2.47 -42.66 0.81
N ASN A 438 -2.46 -43.89 1.32
CA ASN A 438 -1.64 -44.99 0.79
C ASN A 438 -2.01 -45.45 -0.64
N LYS A 439 -3.12 -44.97 -1.23
CA LYS A 439 -3.50 -45.25 -2.63
C LYS A 439 -3.03 -44.18 -3.62
N ILE A 440 -2.51 -43.04 -3.17
CA ILE A 440 -2.07 -41.93 -4.04
C ILE A 440 -0.59 -42.08 -4.44
N ASP A 441 0.26 -42.58 -3.54
CA ASP A 441 1.69 -42.87 -3.84
C ASP A 441 1.90 -44.07 -4.79
N GLY A 442 0.84 -44.80 -5.14
CA GLY A 442 0.89 -46.01 -5.96
C GLY A 442 0.90 -45.80 -7.48
N ILE A 443 0.88 -44.55 -7.99
CA ILE A 443 0.76 -44.25 -9.43
C ILE A 443 2.16 -44.08 -10.07
N PRO A 444 2.61 -44.97 -10.99
CA PRO A 444 3.90 -44.84 -11.64
C PRO A 444 3.93 -43.62 -12.56
N SER A 445 4.77 -42.64 -12.24
CA SER A 445 4.99 -41.48 -13.11
C SER A 445 5.85 -41.86 -14.32
N ASN A 446 5.30 -41.61 -15.52
CA ASN A 446 5.94 -41.63 -16.84
C ASN A 446 6.29 -43.04 -17.44
N PRO A 447 5.58 -43.48 -18.50
CA PRO A 447 5.92 -44.70 -19.25
C PRO A 447 7.05 -44.52 -20.28
N PHE A 448 7.60 -43.31 -20.47
CA PHE A 448 8.70 -43.07 -21.40
C PHE A 448 10.06 -43.05 -20.68
N ALA A 449 10.80 -44.15 -20.81
CA ALA A 449 12.18 -44.24 -20.33
C ALA A 449 13.08 -43.17 -20.97
N SER A 450 13.69 -42.32 -20.15
CA SER A 450 14.59 -41.27 -20.59
C SER A 450 15.95 -41.83 -21.04
N GLN A 451 16.05 -42.24 -22.30
CA GLN A 451 17.34 -42.59 -22.91
C GLN A 451 18.24 -41.35 -22.99
N SER A 452 19.45 -41.45 -22.45
CA SER A 452 20.44 -40.37 -22.42
C SER A 452 21.10 -40.20 -23.80
N GLY A 453 20.47 -39.43 -24.68
CA GLY A 453 21.09 -38.96 -25.92
C GLY A 453 22.23 -37.97 -25.67
N PRO A 454 23.16 -37.78 -26.63
CA PRO A 454 24.27 -36.84 -26.49
C PRO A 454 23.78 -35.40 -26.40
N SER A 455 24.46 -34.58 -25.59
CA SER A 455 24.01 -33.22 -25.26
C SER A 455 24.09 -32.26 -26.45
N THR A 456 22.94 -31.90 -27.03
CA THR A 456 22.78 -30.80 -27.97
C THR A 456 22.34 -29.52 -27.26
N THR A 457 23.04 -28.42 -27.53
CA THR A 457 22.76 -27.12 -26.91
C THR A 457 21.42 -26.54 -27.38
N LEU A 458 20.46 -26.40 -26.47
CA LEU A 458 19.21 -25.68 -26.72
C LEU A 458 19.50 -24.19 -27.01
N ALA A 459 19.37 -23.79 -28.26
CA ALA A 459 19.22 -22.39 -28.62
C ALA A 459 17.92 -21.83 -28.02
N PRO A 460 17.85 -20.52 -27.69
CA PRO A 460 16.65 -19.93 -27.09
C PRO A 460 15.49 -19.92 -28.10
N TYR A 461 14.59 -20.90 -27.98
CA TYR A 461 13.35 -20.95 -28.75
C TYR A 461 12.40 -19.84 -28.27
N LYS A 462 12.53 -18.64 -28.84
CA LYS A 462 11.49 -17.61 -28.73
C LYS A 462 10.28 -18.14 -29.49
N LEU A 463 9.14 -18.32 -28.81
CA LEU A 463 7.89 -18.62 -29.49
C LEU A 463 7.61 -17.54 -30.54
N PRO A 464 6.98 -17.87 -31.68
CA PRO A 464 6.47 -16.88 -32.62
C PRO A 464 5.63 -15.84 -31.86
N GLU A 465 5.96 -14.57 -32.05
CA GLU A 465 5.24 -13.46 -31.44
C GLU A 465 3.78 -13.53 -31.93
N ALA A 466 2.82 -13.55 -30.99
CA ALA A 466 1.43 -13.84 -31.32
C ALA A 466 0.92 -12.85 -32.39
N PRO A 467 0.14 -13.30 -33.40
CA PRO A 467 -0.39 -12.40 -34.43
C PRO A 467 -1.11 -11.22 -33.77
N PRO A 468 -0.82 -9.97 -34.18
CA PRO A 468 -1.47 -8.81 -33.59
C PRO A 468 -2.98 -8.92 -33.85
N LEU A 469 -3.77 -8.87 -32.78
CA LEU A 469 -5.23 -8.95 -32.88
C LEU A 469 -5.75 -7.80 -33.76
N SER A 470 -6.71 -8.10 -34.64
CA SER A 470 -7.34 -7.04 -35.44
C SER A 470 -8.09 -6.07 -34.53
N GLU A 471 -8.28 -4.82 -34.97
CA GLU A 471 -9.09 -3.85 -34.21
C GLU A 471 -10.50 -4.37 -33.90
N GLN A 472 -11.05 -5.24 -34.77
CA GLN A 472 -12.36 -5.87 -34.58
C GLN A 472 -12.31 -6.95 -33.48
N ASP A 473 -11.25 -7.76 -33.44
CA ASP A 473 -11.05 -8.74 -32.37
C ASP A 473 -10.80 -8.06 -31.03
N VAL A 474 -10.00 -6.98 -31.00
CA VAL A 474 -9.77 -6.18 -29.78
C VAL A 474 -11.08 -5.58 -29.24
N GLN A 475 -11.96 -5.07 -30.12
CA GLN A 475 -13.31 -4.63 -29.72
C GLN A 475 -14.13 -5.80 -29.17
N LYS A 476 -14.24 -6.89 -29.91
CA LYS A 476 -15.02 -8.09 -29.54
C LYS A 476 -14.59 -8.71 -28.21
N TYR A 477 -13.28 -8.92 -27.99
CA TYR A 477 -12.76 -9.45 -26.73
C TYR A 477 -12.84 -8.42 -25.59
N GLY A 478 -12.76 -7.12 -25.90
CA GLY A 478 -13.06 -6.04 -24.96
C GLY A 478 -14.49 -6.14 -24.44
N ASP A 479 -15.48 -6.12 -25.34
CA ASP A 479 -16.91 -6.20 -25.00
C ASP A 479 -17.24 -7.48 -24.21
N MET A 480 -16.70 -8.64 -24.63
CA MET A 480 -16.83 -9.90 -23.89
C MET A 480 -16.22 -9.83 -22.48
N THR A 481 -15.14 -9.08 -22.30
CA THR A 481 -14.49 -8.88 -20.98
C THR A 481 -15.30 -7.96 -20.09
N VAL A 482 -15.87 -6.88 -20.65
CA VAL A 482 -16.80 -5.97 -19.95
C VAL A 482 -18.05 -6.72 -19.49
N GLN A 483 -18.67 -7.51 -20.36
CA GLN A 483 -19.84 -8.35 -20.01
C GLN A 483 -19.52 -9.32 -18.86
N ARG A 484 -18.37 -9.99 -18.90
CA ARG A 484 -17.92 -10.87 -17.80
C ARG A 484 -17.69 -10.10 -16.50
N ALA A 485 -17.09 -8.90 -16.56
CA ALA A 485 -16.84 -8.07 -15.39
C ALA A 485 -18.15 -7.60 -14.71
N PHE A 486 -19.17 -7.22 -15.49
CA PHE A 486 -20.49 -6.92 -14.94
C PHE A 486 -21.21 -8.16 -14.40
N GLY A 487 -21.08 -9.33 -15.04
CA GLY A 487 -21.61 -10.59 -14.50
C GLY A 487 -20.98 -11.01 -13.16
N MET A 488 -19.68 -10.76 -12.97
CA MET A 488 -19.01 -10.96 -11.69
C MET A 488 -19.43 -9.91 -10.65
N LEU A 489 -19.64 -8.65 -11.05
CA LEU A 489 -20.18 -7.62 -10.15
C LEU A 489 -21.58 -7.99 -9.65
N SER A 490 -22.47 -8.51 -10.51
CA SER A 490 -23.83 -8.89 -10.10
C SER A 490 -23.85 -10.10 -9.15
N SER A 491 -23.04 -11.14 -9.38
CA SER A 491 -23.01 -12.30 -8.48
C SER A 491 -22.40 -12.00 -7.11
N VAL A 492 -21.45 -11.06 -7.04
CA VAL A 492 -20.93 -10.54 -5.75
C VAL A 492 -21.98 -9.64 -5.04
N ASP A 493 -22.79 -8.88 -5.79
CA ASP A 493 -23.87 -8.05 -5.24
C ASP A 493 -25.02 -8.90 -4.63
N GLU A 494 -25.38 -10.02 -5.25
CA GLU A 494 -26.41 -10.94 -4.74
C GLU A 494 -25.97 -11.71 -3.48
N THR A 495 -24.67 -11.98 -3.33
CA THR A 495 -24.10 -12.74 -2.21
C THR A 495 -23.74 -11.88 -1.00
N GLN A 496 -23.39 -10.59 -1.17
CA GLN A 496 -23.05 -9.70 -0.05
C GLN A 496 -24.29 -9.09 0.66
N LYS A 497 -25.08 -9.94 1.34
CA LYS A 497 -26.27 -9.51 2.12
C LYS A 497 -25.99 -8.84 3.48
N SER A 498 -24.73 -8.70 3.90
CA SER A 498 -24.35 -8.04 5.17
C SER A 498 -23.46 -6.81 4.94
N ARG A 499 -23.74 -5.71 5.67
CA ARG A 499 -22.93 -4.49 5.64
C ARG A 499 -21.59 -4.70 6.36
N THR A 500 -20.51 -4.85 5.60
CA THR A 500 -19.15 -4.71 6.12
C THR A 500 -18.75 -3.22 6.22
N ASN A 501 -17.71 -2.91 6.99
CA ASN A 501 -17.28 -1.52 7.22
C ASN A 501 -16.71 -0.89 5.93
N LYS A 502 -17.29 0.24 5.50
CA LYS A 502 -16.84 1.00 4.34
C LYS A 502 -15.38 1.45 4.49
N GLY A 503 -14.51 0.94 3.62
CA GLY A 503 -13.16 1.46 3.43
C GLY A 503 -13.17 2.78 2.66
N GLY A 504 -12.21 3.67 2.93
CA GLY A 504 -12.09 4.94 2.20
C GLY A 504 -11.58 4.75 0.75
N PHE A 505 -11.88 5.73 -0.10
CA PHE A 505 -11.60 5.77 -1.55
C PHE A 505 -10.15 5.43 -1.97
N ASN A 506 -9.18 5.67 -1.09
CA ASN A 506 -7.76 5.36 -1.30
C ASN A 506 -7.38 3.88 -1.05
N ARG A 507 -8.35 2.95 -1.09
CA ARG A 507 -8.07 1.51 -0.99
C ARG A 507 -7.47 1.00 -2.31
N LEU A 508 -6.43 0.18 -2.21
CA LEU A 508 -5.91 -0.61 -3.32
C LEU A 508 -6.96 -1.65 -3.74
N ALA A 509 -7.64 -1.42 -4.87
CA ALA A 509 -8.76 -2.25 -5.32
C ALA A 509 -8.35 -3.70 -5.68
N ALA A 510 -7.10 -3.92 -6.08
CA ALA A 510 -6.61 -5.22 -6.55
C ALA A 510 -6.26 -6.24 -5.43
N ILE A 511 -6.78 -6.06 -4.20
CA ILE A 511 -6.49 -6.95 -3.05
C ILE A 511 -7.71 -7.79 -2.63
N ASP A 512 -8.93 -7.32 -2.91
CA ASP A 512 -10.18 -7.95 -2.48
C ASP A 512 -11.16 -8.06 -3.67
N TYR A 513 -11.77 -9.23 -3.89
CA TYR A 513 -12.80 -9.42 -4.92
C TYR A 513 -14.20 -8.96 -4.47
N THR A 514 -14.29 -7.86 -3.71
CA THR A 514 -15.56 -7.34 -3.16
C THR A 514 -16.32 -6.46 -4.15
N ARG A 515 -17.62 -6.21 -3.90
CA ARG A 515 -18.47 -5.35 -4.72
C ARG A 515 -17.83 -3.96 -4.93
N ASP A 516 -17.38 -3.32 -3.85
CA ASP A 516 -16.76 -2.00 -3.90
C ASP A 516 -15.45 -1.98 -4.72
N ALA A 517 -14.69 -3.08 -4.71
CA ALA A 517 -13.48 -3.21 -5.52
C ALA A 517 -13.84 -3.35 -7.01
N TRP A 518 -14.80 -4.20 -7.38
CA TRP A 518 -15.30 -4.31 -8.76
C TRP A 518 -15.87 -2.98 -9.29
N VAL A 519 -16.65 -2.27 -8.47
CA VAL A 519 -17.14 -0.92 -8.77
C VAL A 519 -15.98 0.06 -9.00
N THR A 520 -14.95 0.02 -8.16
CA THR A 520 -13.76 0.89 -8.28
C THR A 520 -12.97 0.56 -9.55
N ILE A 521 -12.80 -0.72 -9.87
CA ILE A 521 -12.11 -1.19 -11.09
C ILE A 521 -12.88 -0.75 -12.34
N LEU A 522 -14.20 -0.95 -12.39
CA LEU A 522 -15.03 -0.56 -13.53
C LEU A 522 -15.10 0.97 -13.71
N SER A 523 -15.24 1.73 -12.62
CA SER A 523 -15.21 3.21 -12.68
C SER A 523 -13.88 3.72 -13.22
N ARG A 524 -12.76 3.13 -12.77
CA ARG A 524 -11.41 3.48 -13.25
C ARG A 524 -11.13 2.99 -14.67
N LEU A 525 -11.74 1.89 -15.10
CA LEU A 525 -11.66 1.42 -16.48
C LEU A 525 -12.43 2.36 -17.43
N ALA A 526 -13.58 2.90 -17.00
CA ALA A 526 -14.33 3.89 -17.76
C ALA A 526 -13.56 5.21 -17.93
N THR A 527 -12.94 5.72 -16.85
CA THR A 527 -12.21 7.00 -16.90
C THR A 527 -10.82 6.86 -17.53
N ARG A 528 -9.98 5.97 -16.99
CA ARG A 528 -8.54 5.95 -17.27
C ARG A 528 -8.17 5.27 -18.59
N ALA A 529 -8.99 4.35 -19.11
CA ALA A 529 -8.76 3.76 -20.43
C ALA A 529 -8.83 4.78 -21.59
N SER A 530 -9.37 5.98 -21.35
CA SER A 530 -9.34 7.10 -22.30
C SER A 530 -8.11 8.00 -22.21
N ALA A 531 -7.31 7.88 -21.13
CA ALA A 531 -6.15 8.74 -20.85
C ALA A 531 -4.79 8.12 -21.26
N GLY A 532 -4.78 6.85 -21.64
CA GLY A 532 -3.56 6.04 -21.71
C GLY A 532 -3.31 5.28 -20.40
N LEU A 533 -2.42 4.29 -20.44
CA LEU A 533 -1.99 3.52 -19.26
C LEU A 533 -0.53 3.81 -18.89
N ASP A 534 -0.01 4.94 -19.35
CA ASP A 534 1.34 5.41 -19.10
C ASP A 534 1.35 6.26 -17.82
N ASP A 535 2.02 5.78 -16.78
CA ASP A 535 2.21 6.49 -15.52
C ASP A 535 3.38 7.48 -15.69
N PRO A 536 3.16 8.81 -15.60
CA PRO A 536 4.19 9.80 -15.93
C PRO A 536 5.39 9.83 -14.97
N GLU A 537 5.39 9.06 -13.87
CA GLU A 537 6.54 8.92 -12.96
C GLU A 537 7.31 7.57 -13.06
N GLU A 538 6.84 6.56 -13.80
CA GLU A 538 7.64 5.34 -14.08
C GLU A 538 8.45 5.50 -15.39
N GLY A 539 9.73 5.86 -15.24
CA GLY A 539 10.53 6.37 -16.34
C GLY A 539 10.99 5.39 -17.42
N ILE A 540 11.18 5.96 -18.61
CA ILE A 540 11.92 5.47 -19.78
C ILE A 540 11.18 4.46 -20.69
N LYS A 541 10.49 5.00 -21.71
CA LYS A 541 10.89 4.75 -23.11
C LYS A 541 10.44 5.81 -24.11
N ASP A 542 11.21 5.90 -25.19
CA ASP A 542 10.98 6.56 -26.48
C ASP A 542 10.51 8.03 -26.47
N GLU A 543 11.46 8.94 -26.26
CA GLU A 543 11.36 10.42 -26.38
C GLU A 543 10.95 10.94 -27.79
N TYR A 544 10.71 10.04 -28.76
CA TYR A 544 10.21 10.33 -30.10
C TYR A 544 8.93 9.56 -30.47
N ALA A 545 8.38 8.74 -29.57
CA ALA A 545 7.17 7.95 -29.82
C ALA A 545 5.88 8.72 -29.49
N VAL A 546 5.71 9.93 -30.03
CA VAL A 546 4.41 10.65 -30.01
C VAL A 546 3.42 10.02 -31.01
N LYS A 547 3.21 8.71 -30.89
CA LYS A 547 1.98 8.07 -31.36
C LYS A 547 0.91 8.42 -30.36
N SER A 548 0.05 9.37 -30.72
CA SER A 548 -1.22 9.62 -30.01
C SER A 548 -2.11 8.38 -30.16
N ALA A 549 -1.85 7.38 -29.34
CA ALA A 549 -2.64 6.18 -29.20
C ALA A 549 -3.95 6.58 -28.52
N LYS A 550 -4.91 7.02 -29.33
CA LYS A 550 -6.29 7.28 -28.89
C LYS A 550 -6.78 6.03 -28.15
N GLY A 551 -6.86 6.11 -26.82
CA GLY A 551 -7.46 5.07 -25.99
C GLY A 551 -8.82 4.71 -26.58
N ASN A 552 -9.13 3.41 -26.65
CA ASN A 552 -10.27 2.93 -27.44
C ASN A 552 -11.60 3.39 -26.82
N THR A 553 -12.06 4.59 -27.18
CA THR A 553 -13.16 5.31 -26.51
C THR A 553 -14.45 4.51 -26.49
N LYS A 554 -14.67 3.67 -27.52
CA LYS A 554 -15.75 2.69 -27.59
C LYS A 554 -15.80 1.78 -26.36
N LEU A 555 -14.65 1.26 -25.92
CA LEU A 555 -14.56 0.41 -24.73
C LEU A 555 -14.88 1.20 -23.46
N SER A 556 -14.38 2.43 -23.33
CA SER A 556 -14.72 3.27 -22.17
C SER A 556 -16.22 3.61 -22.12
N ASP A 557 -16.84 3.91 -23.26
CA ASP A 557 -18.26 4.20 -23.34
C ASP A 557 -19.12 2.93 -23.13
N ALA A 558 -18.69 1.76 -23.57
CA ALA A 558 -19.33 0.48 -23.25
C ALA A 558 -19.29 0.18 -21.73
N VAL A 559 -18.20 0.52 -21.03
CA VAL A 559 -18.14 0.43 -19.56
C VAL A 559 -19.05 1.46 -18.90
N ARG A 560 -19.14 2.69 -19.42
CA ARG A 560 -20.10 3.71 -18.94
C ARG A 560 -21.57 3.29 -19.14
N ASP A 561 -21.89 2.67 -20.27
CA ASP A 561 -23.21 2.10 -20.56
C ASP A 561 -23.54 0.95 -19.59
N GLY A 562 -22.59 0.06 -19.32
CA GLY A 562 -22.73 -1.00 -18.32
C GLY A 562 -22.91 -0.46 -16.90
N LEU A 563 -22.15 0.56 -16.50
CA LEU A 563 -22.31 1.23 -15.19
C LEU A 563 -23.69 1.87 -15.06
N TYR A 564 -24.15 2.57 -16.10
CA TYR A 564 -25.49 3.16 -16.15
C TYR A 564 -26.59 2.09 -16.03
N GLN A 565 -26.51 1.00 -16.79
CA GLN A 565 -27.49 -0.11 -16.71
C GLN A 565 -27.49 -0.79 -15.33
N TYR A 566 -26.30 -1.09 -14.79
CA TYR A 566 -26.14 -1.68 -13.45
C TYR A 566 -26.73 -0.78 -12.36
N ILE A 567 -26.50 0.53 -12.41
CA ILE A 567 -27.09 1.49 -11.47
C ILE A 567 -28.61 1.52 -11.63
N MET A 568 -29.12 1.71 -12.85
CA MET A 568 -30.56 1.90 -13.09
C MET A 568 -31.43 0.71 -12.68
N TYR A 569 -30.91 -0.51 -12.74
CA TYR A 569 -31.61 -1.73 -12.32
C TYR A 569 -32.04 -1.69 -10.83
N ASP A 570 -31.28 -1.03 -9.95
CA ASP A 570 -31.68 -0.77 -8.56
C ASP A 570 -31.05 0.53 -8.06
N TRP A 571 -31.49 1.66 -8.62
CA TRP A 571 -30.87 2.96 -8.34
C TRP A 571 -30.97 3.34 -6.87
N LYS A 572 -32.02 2.89 -6.15
CA LYS A 572 -32.21 3.16 -4.71
C LYS A 572 -31.15 2.47 -3.86
N LYS A 573 -30.79 1.20 -4.13
CA LYS A 573 -29.67 0.52 -3.43
C LYS A 573 -28.29 0.81 -4.03
N ARG A 574 -28.20 1.24 -5.29
CA ARG A 574 -26.93 1.47 -6.02
C ARG A 574 -26.53 2.95 -6.11
N ILE A 575 -27.22 3.86 -5.41
CA ILE A 575 -26.90 5.30 -5.43
C ILE A 575 -25.45 5.62 -5.00
N ASP A 576 -24.89 4.85 -4.06
CA ASP A 576 -23.48 4.99 -3.64
C ASP A 576 -22.50 4.72 -4.78
N VAL A 577 -22.86 3.80 -5.70
CA VAL A 577 -22.07 3.48 -6.91
C VAL A 577 -22.15 4.63 -7.90
N ALA A 578 -23.34 5.22 -8.11
CA ALA A 578 -23.53 6.37 -8.98
C ALA A 578 -22.72 7.59 -8.50
N ILE A 579 -22.73 7.86 -7.19
CA ILE A 579 -21.95 8.94 -6.56
C ILE A 579 -20.45 8.67 -6.73
N SER A 580 -19.98 7.45 -6.46
CA SER A 580 -18.56 7.08 -6.59
C SER A 580 -18.05 7.22 -8.04
N TRP A 581 -18.81 6.72 -9.01
CA TRP A 581 -18.48 6.82 -10.44
C TRP A 581 -18.44 8.29 -10.90
N LEU A 582 -19.44 9.11 -10.54
CA LEU A 582 -19.46 10.53 -10.88
C LEU A 582 -18.33 11.33 -10.22
N ASN A 583 -17.84 10.93 -9.04
CA ASN A 583 -16.65 11.54 -8.43
C ASN A 583 -15.37 11.20 -9.22
N GLU A 584 -15.18 9.95 -9.68
CA GLU A 584 -14.02 9.55 -10.50
C GLU A 584 -14.08 10.17 -11.92
N GLU A 585 -15.25 10.29 -12.57
CA GLU A 585 -15.40 10.99 -13.86
C GLU A 585 -15.12 12.49 -13.73
N TRP A 586 -15.62 13.15 -12.68
CA TRP A 586 -15.30 14.56 -12.42
C TRP A 586 -13.80 14.77 -12.18
N TYR A 587 -13.18 13.93 -11.37
CA TYR A 587 -11.74 13.97 -11.09
C TYR A 587 -10.91 13.78 -12.37
N ASN A 588 -11.32 12.85 -13.24
CA ASN A 588 -10.69 12.63 -14.54
C ASN A 588 -10.83 13.85 -15.48
N ASP A 589 -12.02 14.45 -15.57
CA ASP A 589 -12.24 15.67 -16.36
C ASP A 589 -11.42 16.86 -15.83
N MET A 590 -11.22 16.97 -14.51
CA MET A 590 -10.34 18.00 -13.92
C MET A 590 -8.86 17.78 -14.24
N ILE A 591 -8.34 16.54 -14.17
CA ILE A 591 -6.96 16.23 -14.59
C ILE A 591 -6.75 16.56 -16.07
N LEU A 592 -7.68 16.14 -16.93
CA LEU A 592 -7.59 16.40 -18.37
C LEU A 592 -7.67 17.90 -18.70
N SER A 593 -8.40 18.68 -17.88
CA SER A 593 -8.44 20.15 -18.02
C SER A 593 -7.11 20.79 -17.60
N GLN A 594 -6.54 20.39 -16.45
CA GLN A 594 -5.25 20.89 -15.97
C GLN A 594 -4.11 20.57 -16.95
N ALA A 595 -4.03 19.34 -17.44
CA ALA A 595 -3.03 18.94 -18.44
C ALA A 595 -3.14 19.74 -19.76
N ALA A 596 -4.34 20.16 -20.14
CA ALA A 596 -4.56 21.03 -21.31
C ALA A 596 -4.13 22.48 -21.06
N GLU A 597 -4.30 23.00 -19.84
CA GLU A 597 -3.87 24.35 -19.44
C GLU A 597 -2.34 24.45 -19.27
N ASP A 598 -1.70 23.42 -18.68
CA ASP A 598 -0.24 23.30 -18.59
C ASP A 598 0.41 23.16 -19.99
N SER A 599 -0.27 22.47 -20.92
CA SER A 599 0.15 22.37 -22.33
C SER A 599 -0.02 23.69 -23.11
N ALA A 600 -0.92 24.58 -22.68
CA ALA A 600 -1.16 25.86 -23.32
C ALA A 600 -0.25 26.98 -22.80
N THR A 601 0.22 26.88 -21.56
CA THR A 601 1.15 27.85 -20.94
C THR A 601 2.60 27.61 -21.33
N ASN A 602 3.01 26.35 -21.53
CA ASN A 602 4.32 25.99 -22.09
C ASN A 602 4.31 26.14 -23.62
N GLY A 603 4.40 27.40 -24.08
CA GLY A 603 4.10 27.81 -25.45
C GLY A 603 4.84 27.06 -26.56
N SER A 604 4.11 26.17 -27.26
CA SER A 604 4.56 25.52 -28.49
C SER A 604 4.01 26.24 -29.72
N SER A 605 4.88 26.93 -30.46
CA SER A 605 4.49 27.78 -31.60
C SER A 605 4.24 26.98 -32.88
N ASN A 606 3.08 26.32 -32.99
CA ASN A 606 2.60 25.76 -34.25
C ASN A 606 1.09 26.01 -34.44
N GLY A 607 0.73 26.71 -35.51
CA GLY A 607 -0.63 27.18 -35.74
C GLY A 607 -1.57 26.09 -36.29
N HIS A 608 -2.38 25.49 -35.40
CA HIS A 608 -3.61 24.79 -35.80
C HIS A 608 -4.74 25.01 -34.79
N THR A 609 -5.66 25.92 -35.13
CA THR A 609 -6.74 26.38 -34.24
C THR A 609 -8.01 25.54 -34.37
N THR A 610 -7.97 24.28 -33.94
CA THR A 610 -9.16 23.45 -33.64
C THR A 610 -8.81 22.43 -32.54
N SER A 611 -9.61 22.20 -31.50
CA SER A 611 -11.02 22.55 -31.27
C SER A 611 -11.26 23.21 -29.89
N LYS A 612 -12.50 23.58 -29.59
CA LYS A 612 -12.92 23.97 -28.22
C LYS A 612 -12.66 22.80 -27.25
N PRO A 613 -12.33 23.05 -25.96
CA PRO A 613 -12.24 21.99 -24.96
C PRO A 613 -13.55 21.19 -24.95
N THR A 614 -13.44 19.88 -25.13
CA THR A 614 -14.59 18.97 -25.10
C THR A 614 -15.22 19.02 -23.72
N LYS A 615 -16.53 19.29 -23.65
CA LYS A 615 -17.28 19.21 -22.38
C LYS A 615 -17.04 17.84 -21.75
N GLY A 616 -16.58 17.84 -20.51
CA GLY A 616 -16.20 16.64 -19.77
C GLY A 616 -17.29 15.56 -19.71
N ASN A 617 -16.85 14.30 -19.62
CA ASN A 617 -17.74 13.14 -19.61
C ASN A 617 -18.68 13.13 -18.39
N TYR A 618 -18.24 13.74 -17.29
CA TYR A 618 -19.03 13.97 -16.09
C TYR A 618 -20.40 14.61 -16.39
N HIS A 619 -20.45 15.70 -17.16
CA HIS A 619 -21.69 16.43 -17.43
C HIS A 619 -22.69 15.59 -18.24
N ARG A 620 -22.18 14.79 -19.18
CA ARG A 620 -22.95 13.81 -19.98
C ARG A 620 -23.51 12.70 -19.08
N CYS A 621 -22.68 12.14 -18.20
CA CYS A 621 -23.07 11.04 -17.32
C CYS A 621 -24.04 11.47 -16.21
N ALA A 622 -23.80 12.64 -15.60
CA ALA A 622 -24.65 13.21 -14.54
C ALA A 622 -26.06 13.53 -15.06
N LEU A 623 -26.17 14.21 -16.21
CA LEU A 623 -27.47 14.47 -16.84
C LEU A 623 -28.20 13.18 -17.20
N ARG A 624 -27.49 12.19 -17.78
CA ARG A 624 -28.09 10.91 -18.17
C ARG A 624 -28.60 10.11 -16.96
N LEU A 625 -27.85 10.08 -15.85
CA LEU A 625 -28.30 9.45 -14.60
C LEU A 625 -29.52 10.15 -14.02
N ILE A 626 -29.55 11.48 -14.01
CA ILE A 626 -30.69 12.25 -13.49
C ILE A 626 -31.94 12.04 -14.36
N ASP A 627 -31.80 12.10 -15.68
CA ASP A 627 -32.89 11.82 -16.62
C ASP A 627 -33.41 10.37 -16.52
N GLY A 628 -32.52 9.42 -16.22
CA GLY A 628 -32.89 8.03 -15.97
C GLY A 628 -33.62 7.82 -14.63
N ILE A 629 -33.19 8.51 -13.57
CA ILE A 629 -33.75 8.35 -12.21
C ILE A 629 -35.10 9.08 -12.06
N LEU A 630 -35.22 10.30 -12.57
CA LEU A 630 -36.37 11.20 -12.36
C LEU A 630 -37.77 10.58 -12.54
N PRO A 631 -38.05 9.75 -13.57
CA PRO A 631 -39.35 9.10 -13.74
C PRO A 631 -39.77 8.22 -12.54
N TYR A 632 -38.79 7.61 -11.87
CA TYR A 632 -38.98 6.59 -10.82
C TYR A 632 -38.92 7.16 -9.38
N ILE A 633 -38.97 8.48 -9.22
CA ILE A 633 -38.88 9.14 -7.91
C ILE A 633 -40.27 9.27 -7.27
N GLU A 634 -40.43 8.76 -6.05
CA GLU A 634 -41.62 8.96 -5.23
C GLU A 634 -41.52 10.29 -4.46
N HIS A 635 -42.65 10.93 -4.13
CA HIS A 635 -42.66 12.24 -3.46
C HIS A 635 -41.99 12.23 -2.05
N THR A 636 -41.66 11.06 -1.50
CA THR A 636 -40.93 10.89 -0.23
C THR A 636 -39.42 10.61 -0.37
N ASP A 637 -38.88 10.43 -1.59
CA ASP A 637 -37.52 9.91 -1.84
C ASP A 637 -36.39 10.89 -1.47
N LYS A 638 -35.99 10.86 -0.20
CA LYS A 638 -34.78 11.55 0.31
C LYS A 638 -33.47 11.07 -0.35
N ILE A 639 -33.50 10.00 -1.16
CA ILE A 639 -32.36 9.50 -1.92
C ILE A 639 -31.92 10.51 -2.99
N LEU A 640 -32.86 11.19 -3.66
CA LEU A 640 -32.54 12.27 -4.61
C LEU A 640 -31.80 13.42 -3.92
N LEU A 641 -32.27 13.82 -2.74
CA LEU A 641 -31.66 14.87 -1.92
C LEU A 641 -30.20 14.52 -1.60
N ARG A 642 -29.98 13.27 -1.16
CA ARG A 642 -28.65 12.75 -0.85
C ARG A 642 -27.75 12.75 -2.09
N PHE A 643 -28.22 12.23 -3.22
CA PHE A 643 -27.48 12.22 -4.48
C PHE A 643 -27.02 13.62 -4.89
N LEU A 644 -27.94 14.58 -4.97
CA LEU A 644 -27.62 15.99 -5.29
C LEU A 644 -26.64 16.62 -4.28
N SER A 645 -26.65 16.17 -3.01
CA SER A 645 -25.74 16.65 -1.97
C SER A 645 -24.34 16.01 -1.95
N GLU A 646 -24.14 14.88 -2.63
CA GLU A 646 -22.86 14.14 -2.66
C GLU A 646 -22.19 14.15 -4.05
N VAL A 647 -22.90 14.59 -5.08
CA VAL A 647 -22.37 14.80 -6.45
C VAL A 647 -21.46 16.05 -6.52
N PRO A 648 -20.30 16.01 -7.23
CA PRO A 648 -19.27 17.07 -7.21
C PRO A 648 -19.76 18.49 -7.59
N THR A 649 -20.14 18.69 -8.85
CA THR A 649 -20.57 19.99 -9.41
C THR A 649 -21.98 19.91 -9.99
N ILE A 650 -22.74 21.00 -9.85
CA ILE A 650 -24.16 21.06 -10.21
C ILE A 650 -24.37 22.26 -11.12
N ASP A 651 -24.59 21.98 -12.40
CA ASP A 651 -24.82 22.99 -13.42
C ASP A 651 -26.30 23.37 -13.55
N TYR A 652 -26.59 24.52 -14.16
CA TYR A 652 -27.95 24.97 -14.48
C TYR A 652 -28.78 23.90 -15.23
N SER A 653 -28.17 23.18 -16.19
CA SER A 653 -28.84 22.12 -16.94
C SER A 653 -29.32 20.94 -16.09
N ILE A 654 -28.66 20.67 -14.95
CA ILE A 654 -29.06 19.65 -13.98
C ILE A 654 -30.26 20.16 -13.17
N LEU A 655 -30.19 21.39 -12.65
CA LEU A 655 -31.27 21.97 -11.84
C LEU A 655 -32.55 22.25 -12.64
N VAL A 656 -32.45 22.54 -13.94
CA VAL A 656 -33.61 22.61 -14.85
C VAL A 656 -34.38 21.29 -14.90
N ARG A 657 -33.75 20.14 -14.60
CA ARG A 657 -34.49 18.87 -14.50
C ARG A 657 -35.28 18.74 -13.19
N LEU A 658 -34.89 19.45 -12.13
CA LEU A 658 -35.69 19.58 -10.91
C LEU A 658 -36.88 20.55 -11.10
N LYS A 659 -36.69 21.60 -11.91
CA LYS A 659 -37.80 22.45 -12.39
C LYS A 659 -38.84 21.61 -13.13
N LYS A 660 -38.41 20.74 -14.07
CA LYS A 660 -39.29 19.77 -14.75
C LYS A 660 -39.94 18.77 -13.80
N MET A 661 -39.22 18.30 -12.78
CA MET A 661 -39.80 17.41 -11.76
C MET A 661 -40.97 18.06 -11.02
N ALA A 662 -40.98 19.40 -10.88
CA ALA A 662 -42.06 20.14 -10.24
C ALA A 662 -43.28 20.41 -11.15
N GLU A 663 -43.26 20.02 -12.42
CA GLU A 663 -44.46 20.00 -13.28
C GLU A 663 -45.51 18.99 -12.75
N ASP A 664 -45.04 17.95 -12.06
CA ASP A 664 -45.85 16.97 -11.32
C ASP A 664 -46.27 17.52 -9.94
N PRO A 665 -47.59 17.68 -9.67
CA PRO A 665 -48.08 18.27 -8.42
C PRO A 665 -47.63 17.56 -7.14
N GLU A 666 -47.41 16.24 -7.15
CA GLU A 666 -46.96 15.52 -5.96
C GLU A 666 -45.47 15.78 -5.65
N ARG A 667 -44.68 16.12 -6.67
CA ARG A 667 -43.23 16.25 -6.58
C ARG A 667 -42.77 17.70 -6.34
N ILE A 668 -43.67 18.68 -6.38
CA ILE A 668 -43.40 20.11 -6.13
C ILE A 668 -42.63 20.34 -4.83
N ASP A 669 -43.10 19.79 -3.71
CA ASP A 669 -42.45 20.01 -2.41
C ASP A 669 -41.12 19.26 -2.31
N LEU A 670 -40.95 18.11 -2.97
CA LEU A 670 -39.65 17.43 -3.05
C LEU A 670 -38.64 18.27 -3.85
N ALA A 671 -39.05 18.86 -4.97
CA ALA A 671 -38.23 19.78 -5.76
C ALA A 671 -37.85 21.04 -4.96
N CYS A 672 -38.82 21.67 -4.29
CA CYS A 672 -38.58 22.85 -3.45
C CYS A 672 -37.64 22.53 -2.27
N ASN A 673 -37.79 21.37 -1.63
CA ASN A 673 -36.88 20.93 -0.55
C ASN A 673 -35.47 20.60 -1.07
N ALA A 674 -35.33 20.02 -2.26
CA ALA A 674 -34.02 19.79 -2.89
C ALA A 674 -33.30 21.12 -3.18
N LEU A 675 -33.99 22.07 -3.80
CA LEU A 675 -33.46 23.42 -4.03
C LEU A 675 -33.13 24.14 -2.72
N HIS A 676 -33.99 24.02 -1.69
CA HIS A 676 -33.73 24.59 -0.37
C HIS A 676 -32.44 24.07 0.28
N TYR A 677 -32.24 22.75 0.23
CA TYR A 677 -31.05 22.10 0.79
C TYR A 677 -29.78 22.48 0.03
N LEU A 678 -29.85 22.52 -1.31
CA LEU A 678 -28.71 22.97 -2.13
C LEU A 678 -28.34 24.43 -1.84
N TYR A 679 -29.33 25.33 -1.67
CA TYR A 679 -29.04 26.70 -1.26
C TYR A 679 -28.32 26.75 0.11
N MET A 680 -28.74 25.95 1.10
CA MET A 680 -28.07 25.92 2.40
C MET A 680 -26.63 25.38 2.29
N PHE A 681 -26.47 24.15 1.76
CA PHE A 681 -25.25 23.35 1.92
C PHE A 681 -24.29 23.34 0.70
N ARG A 682 -24.66 23.96 -0.43
CA ARG A 682 -23.79 24.12 -1.62
C ARG A 682 -23.64 25.62 -2.01
N PRO A 683 -22.78 26.40 -1.32
CA PRO A 683 -22.61 27.83 -1.57
C PRO A 683 -22.38 28.27 -3.03
N PRO A 684 -21.60 27.55 -3.87
CA PRO A 684 -21.39 27.96 -5.27
C PRO A 684 -22.66 27.99 -6.12
N VAL A 685 -23.64 27.13 -5.80
CA VAL A 685 -24.83 26.90 -6.62
C VAL A 685 -25.99 27.85 -6.23
N ARG A 686 -25.83 28.63 -5.14
CA ARG A 686 -26.88 29.49 -4.56
C ARG A 686 -27.55 30.44 -5.55
N LYS A 687 -26.79 31.05 -6.46
CA LYS A 687 -27.33 31.95 -7.50
C LYS A 687 -28.27 31.18 -8.43
N ILE A 688 -27.74 30.13 -9.05
CA ILE A 688 -28.44 29.23 -9.98
C ILE A 688 -29.73 28.65 -9.36
N VAL A 689 -29.68 28.27 -8.08
CA VAL A 689 -30.85 27.80 -7.32
C VAL A 689 -31.91 28.90 -7.14
N VAL A 690 -31.51 30.14 -6.85
CA VAL A 690 -32.44 31.27 -6.69
C VAL A 690 -33.04 31.71 -8.02
N ASP A 691 -32.26 31.69 -9.10
CA ASP A 691 -32.75 31.98 -10.46
C ASP A 691 -33.81 30.93 -10.88
N ILE A 692 -33.55 29.64 -10.66
CA ILE A 692 -34.52 28.56 -10.96
C ILE A 692 -35.73 28.57 -10.03
N LEU A 693 -35.59 28.97 -8.75
CA LEU A 693 -36.74 29.21 -7.87
C LEU A 693 -37.61 30.39 -8.33
N ALA A 694 -37.01 31.42 -8.92
CA ALA A 694 -37.74 32.53 -9.54
C ALA A 694 -38.48 32.05 -10.81
N GLU A 695 -37.84 31.28 -11.69
CA GLU A 695 -38.50 30.66 -12.84
C GLU A 695 -39.67 29.75 -12.43
N MET A 696 -39.49 28.91 -11.40
CA MET A 696 -40.56 28.06 -10.85
C MET A 696 -41.72 28.86 -10.27
N TRP A 697 -41.45 30.04 -9.68
CA TRP A 697 -42.48 30.96 -9.20
C TRP A 697 -43.25 31.62 -10.35
N MET A 698 -42.58 31.96 -11.47
CA MET A 698 -43.21 32.60 -12.62
C MET A 698 -44.00 31.62 -13.50
N GLU A 699 -43.49 30.41 -13.74
CA GLU A 699 -44.04 29.45 -14.71
C GLU A 699 -45.03 28.44 -14.12
N ASN A 700 -45.03 28.21 -12.79
CA ASN A 700 -45.83 27.15 -12.17
C ASN A 700 -46.68 27.66 -10.99
N ASP A 701 -47.94 27.97 -11.28
CA ASP A 701 -48.93 28.45 -10.29
C ASP A 701 -49.10 27.53 -9.07
N ARG A 702 -48.85 26.22 -9.21
CA ARG A 702 -48.95 25.26 -8.10
C ARG A 702 -47.70 25.23 -7.23
N ALA A 703 -46.53 25.56 -7.79
CA ALA A 703 -45.28 25.70 -7.03
C ALA A 703 -45.19 27.02 -6.25
N LYS A 704 -45.95 28.05 -6.66
CA LYS A 704 -45.96 29.38 -6.03
C LYS A 704 -45.98 29.37 -4.49
N PRO A 705 -46.86 28.63 -3.77
CA PRO A 705 -46.92 28.67 -2.31
C PRO A 705 -45.65 28.18 -1.59
N SER A 706 -44.90 27.24 -2.18
CA SER A 706 -43.66 26.72 -1.61
C SER A 706 -42.44 27.51 -2.10
N ALA A 707 -42.39 27.93 -3.37
CA ALA A 707 -41.35 28.81 -3.88
C ALA A 707 -41.32 30.17 -3.15
N ARG A 708 -42.49 30.79 -2.88
CA ARG A 708 -42.60 32.09 -2.19
C ARG A 708 -41.95 32.10 -0.81
N LYS A 709 -42.11 31.02 -0.03
CA LYS A 709 -41.51 30.86 1.32
C LYS A 709 -39.99 30.94 1.26
N LEU A 710 -39.38 30.50 0.15
CA LEU A 710 -37.94 30.55 -0.09
C LEU A 710 -37.50 31.90 -0.64
N LEU A 711 -38.20 32.42 -1.66
CA LEU A 711 -37.88 33.69 -2.32
C LEU A 711 -37.98 34.89 -1.37
N ILE A 712 -38.95 34.93 -0.45
CA ILE A 712 -39.05 35.98 0.60
C ILE A 712 -37.73 36.12 1.37
N ARG A 713 -37.04 35.01 1.64
CA ARG A 713 -35.83 34.97 2.46
C ARG A 713 -34.55 35.19 1.66
N TRP A 714 -34.54 34.88 0.36
CA TRP A 714 -33.32 34.76 -0.44
C TRP A 714 -33.22 35.72 -1.64
N ARG A 715 -34.34 36.23 -2.16
CA ARG A 715 -34.39 37.30 -3.16
C ARG A 715 -35.77 37.98 -3.18
N PRO A 716 -36.09 38.80 -2.15
CA PRO A 716 -37.42 39.41 -2.02
C PRO A 716 -37.78 40.37 -3.17
N GLU A 717 -36.78 40.87 -3.92
CA GLU A 717 -36.93 41.73 -5.10
C GLU A 717 -37.85 41.12 -6.17
N VAL A 718 -37.74 39.81 -6.42
CA VAL A 718 -38.55 39.08 -7.43
C VAL A 718 -40.04 39.06 -7.07
N LEU A 719 -40.37 39.25 -5.80
CA LEU A 719 -41.76 39.31 -5.32
C LEU A 719 -42.35 40.73 -5.39
N GLY A 720 -41.60 41.71 -5.91
CA GLY A 720 -42.03 43.10 -6.02
C GLY A 720 -43.00 43.39 -7.17
N GLU A 721 -42.96 42.58 -8.25
CA GLU A 721 -43.69 42.86 -9.49
C GLU A 721 -45.21 42.59 -9.38
N GLU A 722 -45.65 41.77 -8.42
CA GLU A 722 -47.06 41.37 -8.24
C GLU A 722 -47.91 42.42 -7.47
N ARG A 723 -47.43 43.67 -7.32
CA ARG A 723 -48.10 44.74 -6.56
C ARG A 723 -49.22 45.50 -7.30
N VAL A 724 -49.67 45.03 -8.46
CA VAL A 724 -50.68 45.72 -9.30
C VAL A 724 -51.91 44.86 -9.58
N ALA A 725 -52.49 44.24 -8.53
CA ALA A 725 -53.78 43.53 -8.63
C ALA A 725 -54.52 43.37 -7.27
N THR A 726 -55.00 44.47 -6.68
CA THR A 726 -55.93 44.40 -5.53
C THR A 726 -57.12 45.37 -5.68
N PRO A 727 -58.34 44.87 -5.92
CA PRO A 727 -59.56 45.66 -5.77
C PRO A 727 -60.04 45.67 -4.32
N VAL A 728 -59.98 46.86 -3.70
CA VAL A 728 -60.90 47.41 -2.67
C VAL A 728 -61.38 46.49 -1.53
N VAL A 729 -60.88 46.78 -0.33
CA VAL A 729 -61.43 46.31 0.96
C VAL A 729 -62.82 46.92 1.24
N LYS A 730 -63.75 46.13 1.81
CA LYS A 730 -64.90 46.65 2.57
C LYS A 730 -64.66 46.51 4.08
N SER A 731 -65.23 47.44 4.85
CA SER A 731 -64.99 47.66 6.28
C SER A 731 -65.96 46.86 7.19
N GLU A 732 -65.75 46.99 8.51
CA GLU A 732 -66.52 46.52 9.69
C GLU A 732 -66.03 45.19 10.33
N GLY A 733 -65.85 45.09 11.66
CA GLY A 733 -65.89 46.11 12.73
C GLY A 733 -65.72 45.53 14.16
N GLY A 734 -65.17 46.33 15.12
CA GLY A 734 -64.85 45.91 16.52
C GLY A 734 -63.53 45.13 16.64
N GLY A 735 -62.77 45.10 17.75
CA GLY A 735 -62.93 45.54 19.16
C GLY A 735 -62.33 44.43 20.07
N ASP A 736 -61.53 44.65 21.12
CA ASP A 736 -61.17 45.83 21.91
C ASP A 736 -59.78 45.65 22.62
N THR A 737 -59.24 46.69 23.29
CA THR A 737 -58.12 46.75 24.30
C THR A 737 -56.97 45.71 24.30
N GLN A 738 -55.69 46.12 24.18
CA GLN A 738 -54.71 46.38 25.29
C GLN A 738 -54.53 45.23 26.32
N MET A 739 -53.33 44.81 26.79
CA MET A 739 -51.95 45.37 26.81
C MET A 739 -50.97 44.22 27.26
N VAL A 740 -49.62 44.24 27.33
CA VAL A 740 -48.49 45.16 26.99
C VAL A 740 -47.15 44.35 27.01
N LYS A 741 -46.03 44.89 26.48
CA LYS A 741 -44.59 44.48 26.68
C LYS A 741 -44.13 43.11 26.13
N GLU A 742 -42.89 42.90 25.67
CA GLU A 742 -41.77 43.82 25.36
C GLU A 742 -40.84 43.18 24.30
N SER A 743 -40.08 43.99 23.53
CA SER A 743 -39.12 43.51 22.52
C SER A 743 -37.81 44.29 22.59
N ALA A 744 -36.66 43.59 22.57
CA ALA A 744 -35.35 44.22 22.39
C ALA A 744 -34.33 43.25 21.74
N ASN A 745 -33.99 43.50 20.48
CA ASN A 745 -32.74 43.03 19.87
C ASN A 745 -31.69 44.14 20.00
N GLY A 746 -30.41 43.76 20.11
CA GLY A 746 -29.27 44.69 20.18
C GLY A 746 -27.99 43.90 20.51
N ALA A 747 -27.32 43.26 19.55
CA ALA A 747 -26.49 43.85 18.50
C ALA A 747 -25.19 44.45 19.05
N LEU A 748 -24.05 43.93 18.57
CA LEU A 748 -22.72 44.47 18.81
C LEU A 748 -21.85 44.20 17.58
N GLU A 749 -21.23 45.25 17.06
CA GLU A 749 -20.40 45.23 15.86
C GLU A 749 -18.98 44.78 16.17
N VAL A 750 -18.26 44.24 15.17
CA VAL A 750 -16.80 44.07 15.23
C VAL A 750 -16.16 45.01 14.23
N LYS A 751 -15.39 45.98 14.71
CA LYS A 751 -14.58 46.87 13.87
C LYS A 751 -13.32 46.15 13.37
N ALA A 752 -12.97 46.38 12.12
CA ALA A 752 -11.62 46.13 11.63
C ALA A 752 -10.69 47.31 11.98
N ALA A 753 -9.42 47.02 12.25
CA ALA A 753 -8.33 47.98 12.32
C ALA A 753 -7.04 47.30 11.82
N SER A 754 -6.14 48.12 11.26
CA SER A 754 -4.87 47.83 10.58
C SER A 754 -4.09 46.60 11.04
#